data_AF-A0A074SHP4-F1
#
_entry.id   AF-A0A074SHP4-F1
#
_cell.length_a   1.000
_cell.length_b   1.000
_cell.length_c   1.000
_cell.angle_alpha   90.00
_cell.angle_beta   90.00
_cell.angle_gamma   90.00
#
_symmetry.space_group_name_H-M   'P 1'
#
loop_
_entity.id
_entity.type
_entity.pdbx_description
1 polymer ?
#
loop_
_entity_poly.entity_id
_entity_poly.type
_entity_poly.pdbx_seq_one_letter_code
_entity_poly.pdbx_strand_id
1 'polypeptide(L)'
;MEDIEQWARPHLEQILRSSGRLLALGIDAAFRRYNDQGNNGKESNSEGKGKDVEEEPSKVEEFCSFRLVEVISYARVISSTSMLNDSLGILQYYCSRLGDNNSASASEFLIGLFQMPSLRQTNDPIFGSVFLVLLHKGNKLWSHNLFTHMDRMALFSAQSYLTPLPDSLKTNASLLFTKPVSSKALIKTFADNAVNYTCTERQCRVDMFTFWQESFDDKYYGHINSREFAVSMKALISLASRRLDFSCKIRKWRNAYGNTDEIYDLSLTRDPKYYFEDGSVTFRVCQILFKVHTSLIKAHSEHFFNRPDLAGGPTALRGTSDEDAIVIPDIQPSQFRNLLKVVYCLPGNNFVTRPSTLNKGSIVCNFDCYLDVALLSRKFAMRDIEQWAGSQLGDLIHRGGKTLVAEFDAFYEHDESKLDDLDPEPGNKLVPHANYYSSAYRFIEVMRYARATSDDSLLHNTLCTFQLYCIDTDILVEFLVSYLRIPGLRDTDSSLFGFLFLTLLHRGNQVWIGDVFTQADRVAFFSAQSFLTPLPESLKASLITPLFTKPTSGNDFIRVLFKDTRVADGCHEDFFHVWEKEFPAAYYENVNSKEFSVSVQALTTLPLRRLNLGARLRQPRHKCKPCYRQILEQLDQDIQEVFARLAGYYNAYE
;
A
#
# COMPACT_ATOMS: atom_id res chain seq x y z
N MET A 1 32.48 26.85 47.90
CA MET A 1 31.76 26.66 46.61
C MET A 1 31.13 25.28 46.60
N GLU A 2 31.92 24.22 46.81
CA GLU A 2 31.43 22.85 46.99
C GLU A 2 30.31 22.75 48.05
N ASP A 3 30.36 23.53 49.12
CA ASP A 3 29.33 23.55 50.19
C ASP A 3 27.95 23.99 49.64
N ILE A 4 27.94 24.96 48.74
CA ILE A 4 26.73 25.43 48.05
C ILE A 4 26.22 24.36 47.10
N GLU A 5 27.13 23.63 46.44
CA GLU A 5 26.76 22.52 45.56
C GLU A 5 26.21 21.31 46.33
N GLN A 6 26.86 20.92 47.44
CA GLN A 6 26.40 19.85 48.33
C GLN A 6 25.03 20.17 48.96
N TRP A 7 24.76 21.44 49.25
CA TRP A 7 23.42 21.87 49.68
C TRP A 7 22.42 21.88 48.52
N ALA A 8 22.76 22.46 47.37
CA ALA A 8 21.82 22.64 46.26
C ALA A 8 21.48 21.34 45.53
N ARG A 9 22.43 20.41 45.36
CA ARG A 9 22.26 19.16 44.61
C ARG A 9 21.10 18.29 45.13
N PRO A 10 21.00 17.90 46.42
CA PRO A 10 19.89 17.07 46.90
C PRO A 10 18.53 17.79 46.80
N HIS A 11 18.49 19.12 46.98
CA HIS A 11 17.26 19.89 46.80
C HIS A 11 16.83 19.96 45.33
N LEU A 12 17.77 20.14 44.40
CA LEU A 12 17.51 20.12 42.95
C LEU A 12 17.05 18.73 42.50
N GLU A 13 17.73 17.66 42.94
CA GLU A 13 17.29 16.29 42.69
C GLU A 13 15.90 16.01 43.27
N GLN A 14 15.60 16.49 44.49
CA GLN A 14 14.28 16.36 45.10
C GLN A 14 13.22 17.09 44.27
N ILE A 15 13.47 18.34 43.87
CA ILE A 15 12.56 19.17 43.06
C ILE A 15 12.29 18.50 41.70
N LEU A 16 13.31 17.97 41.03
CA LEU A 16 13.15 17.25 39.76
C LEU A 16 12.33 15.96 39.95
N ARG A 17 12.64 15.16 40.99
CA ARG A 17 11.94 13.89 41.32
C ARG A 17 10.50 14.07 41.82
N SER A 18 10.20 15.15 42.56
CA SER A 18 8.86 15.41 43.12
C SER A 18 7.99 16.25 42.21
N SER A 19 8.59 17.21 41.50
CA SER A 19 7.88 18.33 40.88
C SER A 19 8.15 18.46 39.38
N GLY A 20 8.92 17.58 38.75
CA GLY A 20 9.23 17.65 37.31
C GLY A 20 8.01 17.82 36.40
N ARG A 21 6.92 17.08 36.66
CA ARG A 21 5.64 17.24 35.94
C ARG A 21 4.98 18.60 36.21
N LEU A 22 5.09 19.13 37.43
CA LEU A 22 4.56 20.45 37.80
C LEU A 22 5.39 21.60 37.19
N LEU A 23 6.71 21.43 37.06
CA LEU A 23 7.59 22.39 36.40
C LEU A 23 7.22 22.55 34.91
N ALA A 24 7.11 21.45 34.17
CA ALA A 24 6.70 21.50 32.77
C ALA A 24 5.27 22.03 32.56
N LEU A 25 4.34 21.71 33.48
CA LEU A 25 2.99 22.31 33.48
C LEU A 25 3.01 23.80 33.85
N GLY A 26 3.95 24.24 34.67
CA GLY A 26 4.14 25.65 35.02
C GLY A 26 4.62 26.50 33.84
N ILE A 27 5.54 25.97 33.03
CA ILE A 27 6.02 26.63 31.80
C ILE A 27 4.86 26.77 30.79
N ASP A 28 4.09 25.70 30.56
CA ASP A 28 2.88 25.71 29.71
C ASP A 28 1.80 26.69 30.25
N ALA A 29 1.60 26.75 31.57
CA ALA A 29 0.62 27.66 32.19
C ALA A 29 1.04 29.14 32.14
N ALA A 30 2.34 29.45 32.23
CA ALA A 30 2.85 30.81 32.07
C ALA A 30 2.63 31.32 30.63
N PHE A 31 2.93 30.47 29.64
CA PHE A 31 2.77 30.77 28.21
C PHE A 31 1.31 31.08 27.81
N ARG A 32 0.33 30.30 28.31
CA ARG A 32 -1.09 30.54 28.02
C ARG A 32 -1.57 31.89 28.51
N ARG A 33 -1.30 32.21 29.78
CA ARG A 33 -1.71 33.49 30.41
C ARG A 33 -1.22 34.71 29.65
N TYR A 34 -0.02 34.65 29.06
CA TYR A 34 0.53 35.76 28.28
C TYR A 34 -0.14 35.92 26.90
N ASN A 35 -0.40 34.82 26.19
CA ASN A 35 -1.14 34.87 24.92
C ASN A 35 -2.60 35.35 25.13
N ASP A 36 -3.23 34.92 26.23
CA ASP A 36 -4.56 35.38 26.63
C ASP A 36 -4.58 36.87 26.98
N GLN A 37 -3.47 37.44 27.48
CA GLN A 37 -3.33 38.89 27.70
C GLN A 37 -3.08 39.65 26.39
N GLY A 38 -2.22 39.14 25.50
CA GLY A 38 -1.90 39.76 24.21
C GLY A 38 -3.11 39.93 23.28
N ASN A 39 -4.09 39.03 23.33
CA ASN A 39 -5.34 39.17 22.58
C ASN A 39 -6.36 40.11 23.23
N ASN A 40 -6.31 40.33 24.55
CA ASN A 40 -7.27 41.18 25.28
C ASN A 40 -6.80 42.63 25.44
N GLY A 41 -5.54 42.96 25.15
CA GLY A 41 -4.96 44.30 25.31
C GLY A 41 -5.45 45.38 24.33
N LYS A 42 -6.55 45.17 23.60
CA LYS A 42 -7.01 46.06 22.51
C LYS A 42 -8.17 47.01 22.85
N GLU A 43 -8.48 47.25 24.13
CA GLU A 43 -9.52 48.24 24.47
C GLU A 43 -9.40 48.89 25.87
N SER A 44 -8.39 49.77 26.08
CA SER A 44 -8.49 50.86 27.08
C SER A 44 -7.40 51.94 26.90
N ASN A 45 -7.81 53.18 26.61
CA ASN A 45 -6.92 54.36 26.72
C ASN A 45 -6.93 54.88 28.18
N SER A 46 -5.77 54.90 28.84
CA SER A 46 -5.51 55.81 29.96
C SER A 46 -4.02 56.09 30.10
N GLU A 47 -3.64 57.34 30.35
CA GLU A 47 -2.24 57.78 30.41
C GLU A 47 -1.64 57.48 31.79
N GLY A 48 -0.60 56.63 31.85
CA GLY A 48 0.14 56.34 33.08
C GLY A 48 1.60 55.98 32.80
N LYS A 49 2.54 56.83 33.22
CA LYS A 49 3.98 56.62 32.96
C LYS A 49 4.58 55.58 33.92
N GLY A 50 4.60 54.32 33.49
CA GLY A 50 5.53 53.30 33.96
C GLY A 50 6.39 52.81 32.80
N LYS A 51 7.73 52.82 32.94
CA LYS A 51 8.64 52.13 32.01
C LYS A 51 9.04 50.79 32.63
N ASP A 52 8.07 49.89 32.74
CA ASP A 52 8.38 48.48 32.91
C ASP A 52 8.94 47.95 31.57
N VAL A 53 9.95 47.08 31.66
CA VAL A 53 10.59 46.51 30.48
C VAL A 53 9.79 45.28 30.06
N GLU A 54 8.97 45.43 29.02
CA GLU A 54 8.33 44.30 28.35
C GLU A 54 9.40 43.43 27.66
N GLU A 55 9.88 42.40 28.37
CA GLU A 55 10.72 41.37 27.75
C GLU A 55 9.87 40.52 26.80
N GLU A 56 10.24 40.52 25.51
CA GLU A 56 9.52 39.78 24.46
C GLU A 56 9.31 38.29 24.84
N PRO A 57 8.09 37.74 24.70
CA PRO A 57 7.74 36.43 25.24
C PRO A 57 8.54 35.26 24.65
N SER A 58 9.10 35.42 23.44
CA SER A 58 10.05 34.48 22.83
C SER A 58 11.25 34.21 23.74
N LYS A 59 11.76 35.24 24.42
CA LYS A 59 12.93 35.15 25.32
C LYS A 59 12.65 34.32 26.56
N VAL A 60 11.39 34.22 26.99
CA VAL A 60 11.01 33.42 28.19
C VAL A 60 10.91 31.93 27.84
N GLU A 61 10.33 31.58 26.69
CA GLU A 61 10.30 30.20 26.16
C GLU A 61 11.73 29.69 25.88
N GLU A 62 12.55 30.55 25.26
CA GLU A 62 13.98 30.33 25.03
C GLU A 62 14.77 30.18 26.35
N PHE A 63 14.61 31.10 27.32
CA PHE A 63 15.30 31.06 28.61
C PHE A 63 14.95 29.82 29.43
N CYS A 64 13.67 29.47 29.59
CA CYS A 64 13.26 28.27 30.33
C CYS A 64 13.82 26.99 29.69
N SER A 65 13.89 26.94 28.36
CA SER A 65 14.49 25.82 27.62
C SER A 65 16.01 25.75 27.80
N PHE A 66 16.70 26.90 27.72
CA PHE A 66 18.14 26.98 28.02
C PHE A 66 18.45 26.55 29.45
N ARG A 67 17.66 26.97 30.45
CA ARG A 67 17.84 26.51 31.85
C ARG A 67 17.70 25.00 32.01
N LEU A 68 16.81 24.34 31.26
CA LEU A 68 16.74 22.87 31.25
C LEU A 68 17.99 22.23 30.61
N VAL A 69 18.51 22.82 29.52
CA VAL A 69 19.77 22.36 28.88
C VAL A 69 20.99 22.59 29.78
N GLU A 70 21.05 23.69 30.53
CA GLU A 70 22.07 23.93 31.57
C GLU A 70 22.00 22.87 32.68
N VAL A 71 20.81 22.58 33.23
CA VAL A 71 20.65 21.55 34.27
C VAL A 71 21.06 20.16 33.76
N ILE A 72 20.74 19.82 32.51
CA ILE A 72 21.18 18.58 31.86
C ILE A 72 22.71 18.55 31.67
N SER A 73 23.33 19.68 31.35
CA SER A 73 24.78 19.82 31.22
C SER A 73 25.47 19.67 32.57
N TYR A 74 24.97 20.34 33.60
CA TYR A 74 25.42 20.20 34.99
C TYR A 74 25.26 18.76 35.50
N ALA A 75 24.13 18.09 35.25
CA ALA A 75 23.89 16.70 35.63
C ALA A 75 24.94 15.72 35.06
N ARG A 76 25.46 16.01 33.85
CA ARG A 76 26.58 15.27 33.24
C ARG A 76 27.92 15.57 33.91
N VAL A 77 28.22 16.84 34.18
CA VAL A 77 29.44 17.25 34.91
C VAL A 77 29.52 16.56 36.27
N ILE A 78 28.42 16.46 37.01
CA ILE A 78 28.36 15.77 38.32
C ILE A 78 28.09 14.26 38.23
N SER A 79 27.96 13.70 37.02
CA SER A 79 27.63 12.28 36.78
C SER A 79 26.37 11.74 37.49
N SER A 80 25.38 12.58 37.83
CA SER A 80 24.13 12.10 38.44
C SER A 80 23.19 11.55 37.38
N THR A 81 23.28 10.24 37.12
CA THR A 81 22.42 9.51 36.19
C THR A 81 20.94 9.71 36.48
N SER A 82 20.55 9.83 37.76
CA SER A 82 19.15 10.08 38.13
C SER A 82 18.69 11.50 37.76
N MET A 83 19.48 12.52 38.10
CA MET A 83 19.15 13.91 37.78
C MET A 83 19.13 14.13 36.27
N LEU A 84 20.09 13.54 35.55
CA LEU A 84 20.14 13.54 34.09
C LEU A 84 18.88 12.90 33.49
N ASN A 85 18.50 11.69 33.92
CA ASN A 85 17.31 11.00 33.41
C ASN A 85 16.00 11.74 33.73
N ASP A 86 15.91 12.43 34.87
CA ASP A 86 14.70 13.14 35.26
C ASP A 86 14.60 14.50 34.55
N SER A 87 15.69 15.26 34.43
CA SER A 87 15.73 16.48 33.60
C SER A 87 15.51 16.21 32.11
N LEU A 88 16.07 15.11 31.57
CA LEU A 88 15.74 14.65 30.22
C LEU A 88 14.25 14.33 30.08
N GLY A 89 13.67 13.57 31.02
CA GLY A 89 12.24 13.24 31.01
C GLY A 89 11.32 14.46 31.07
N ILE A 90 11.71 15.50 31.81
CA ILE A 90 10.99 16.78 31.88
C ILE A 90 11.06 17.53 30.54
N LEU A 91 12.24 17.65 29.94
CA LEU A 91 12.42 18.32 28.64
C LEU A 91 11.71 17.57 27.51
N GLN A 92 11.80 16.23 27.48
CA GLN A 92 11.07 15.37 26.54
C GLN A 92 9.55 15.55 26.68
N TYR A 93 9.04 15.60 27.92
CA TYR A 93 7.64 15.88 28.19
C TYR A 93 7.23 17.30 27.73
N TYR A 94 8.09 18.31 27.91
CA TYR A 94 7.85 19.65 27.41
C TYR A 94 7.81 19.72 25.86
N CYS A 95 8.77 19.11 25.17
CA CYS A 95 8.73 18.97 23.71
C CYS A 95 7.48 18.22 23.23
N SER A 96 7.01 17.20 23.97
CA SER A 96 5.76 16.51 23.64
C SER A 96 4.53 17.42 23.72
N ARG A 97 4.51 18.36 24.68
CA ARG A 97 3.45 19.37 24.87
C ARG A 97 3.44 20.42 23.77
N LEU A 98 4.62 20.90 23.36
CA LEU A 98 4.77 21.75 22.18
C LEU A 98 4.27 21.04 20.90
N GLY A 99 4.38 19.71 20.84
CA GLY A 99 3.81 18.87 19.78
C GLY A 99 2.29 18.94 19.63
N ASP A 100 1.52 19.15 20.71
CA ASP A 100 0.05 19.30 20.64
C ASP A 100 -0.38 20.76 20.33
N ASN A 101 0.46 21.76 20.63
CA ASN A 101 0.21 23.16 20.28
C ASN A 101 0.52 23.44 18.80
N ASN A 102 -0.34 24.19 18.10
CA ASN A 102 -0.14 24.55 16.68
C ASN A 102 0.25 26.04 16.49
N SER A 103 1.01 26.61 17.42
CA SER A 103 1.61 27.94 17.22
C SER A 103 2.81 27.86 16.27
N ALA A 104 3.06 28.98 15.56
CA ALA A 104 4.27 29.14 14.75
C ALA A 104 5.53 29.07 15.63
N SER A 105 5.54 29.77 16.77
CA SER A 105 6.68 29.81 17.71
C SER A 105 7.18 28.43 18.13
N ALA A 106 6.27 27.53 18.54
CA ALA A 106 6.62 26.17 18.95
C ALA A 106 7.19 25.35 17.79
N SER A 107 6.76 25.62 16.57
CA SER A 107 7.25 24.96 15.36
C SER A 107 8.65 25.46 14.97
N GLU A 108 8.86 26.78 15.01
CA GLU A 108 10.15 27.43 14.75
C GLU A 108 11.20 27.04 15.80
N PHE A 109 10.82 26.99 17.09
CA PHE A 109 11.68 26.54 18.18
C PHE A 109 12.12 25.07 18.03
N LEU A 110 11.20 24.16 17.69
CA LEU A 110 11.53 22.75 17.44
C LEU A 110 12.43 22.58 16.20
N ILE A 111 12.22 23.39 15.14
CA ILE A 111 13.10 23.42 13.96
C ILE A 111 14.49 23.92 14.34
N GLY A 112 14.59 24.99 15.14
CA GLY A 112 15.85 25.51 15.66
C GLY A 112 16.64 24.45 16.43
N LEU A 113 16.00 23.78 17.41
CA LEU A 113 16.63 22.68 18.16
C LEU A 113 17.11 21.54 17.25
N PHE A 114 16.36 21.18 16.20
CA PHE A 114 16.76 20.16 15.22
C PHE A 114 17.95 20.61 14.35
N GLN A 115 18.06 21.90 14.05
CA GLN A 115 19.15 22.47 13.27
C GLN A 115 20.44 22.68 14.07
N MET A 116 20.39 22.72 15.42
CA MET A 116 21.58 22.86 16.27
C MET A 116 22.54 21.67 16.13
N PRO A 117 23.74 21.84 15.52
CA PRO A 117 24.66 20.71 15.30
C PRO A 117 25.22 20.16 16.62
N SER A 118 25.40 21.02 17.62
CA SER A 118 25.82 20.67 18.98
C SER A 118 24.81 19.76 19.68
N LEU A 119 23.50 19.91 19.45
CA LEU A 119 22.50 19.04 20.05
C LEU A 119 22.60 17.61 19.49
N ARG A 120 22.75 17.49 18.16
CA ARG A 120 22.96 16.20 17.47
C ARG A 120 24.27 15.53 17.85
N GLN A 121 25.33 16.29 18.13
CA GLN A 121 26.65 15.74 18.48
C GLN A 121 26.84 15.43 19.98
N THR A 122 26.06 16.05 20.86
CA THR A 122 26.26 15.92 22.32
C THR A 122 25.11 15.25 23.05
N ASN A 123 23.90 15.17 22.49
CA ASN A 123 22.73 14.71 23.23
C ASN A 123 21.66 14.02 22.37
N ASP A 124 22.05 12.88 21.79
CA ASP A 124 21.23 12.00 20.96
C ASP A 124 19.83 11.73 21.54
N PRO A 125 19.64 11.51 22.87
CA PRO A 125 18.30 11.34 23.46
C PRO A 125 17.39 12.58 23.32
N ILE A 126 17.92 13.80 23.45
CA ILE A 126 17.12 15.02 23.21
C ILE A 126 16.90 15.19 21.72
N PHE A 127 17.96 15.09 20.91
CA PHE A 127 17.86 15.26 19.46
C PHE A 127 16.83 14.30 18.85
N GLY A 128 16.88 13.01 19.21
CA GLY A 128 15.90 12.00 18.80
C GLY A 128 14.48 12.30 19.29
N SER A 129 14.32 12.95 20.44
CA SER A 129 12.99 13.35 20.96
C SER A 129 12.41 14.53 20.20
N VAL A 130 13.22 15.55 19.90
CA VAL A 130 12.84 16.68 19.02
C VAL A 130 12.50 16.16 17.62
N PHE A 131 13.34 15.27 17.08
CA PHE A 131 13.13 14.61 15.79
C PHE A 131 11.82 13.82 15.73
N LEU A 132 11.49 13.05 16.77
CA LEU A 132 10.20 12.34 16.86
C LEU A 132 9.00 13.29 16.90
N VAL A 133 9.09 14.43 17.59
CA VAL A 133 8.01 15.44 17.59
C VAL A 133 7.85 16.09 16.20
N LEU A 134 8.95 16.45 15.53
CA LEU A 134 8.92 16.95 14.15
C LEU A 134 8.38 15.89 13.17
N LEU A 135 8.69 14.61 13.38
CA LEU A 135 8.13 13.50 12.61
C LEU A 135 6.61 13.37 12.83
N HIS A 136 6.12 13.47 14.07
CA HIS A 136 4.68 13.39 14.36
C HIS A 136 3.86 14.55 13.77
N LYS A 137 4.45 15.75 13.64
CA LYS A 137 3.82 16.88 12.95
C LYS A 137 3.63 16.66 11.44
N GLY A 138 4.38 15.72 10.83
CA GLY A 138 4.15 15.20 9.47
C GLY A 138 4.37 16.19 8.32
N ASN A 139 3.99 15.76 7.12
CA ASN A 139 4.27 16.40 5.82
C ASN A 139 3.96 17.91 5.79
N LYS A 140 2.90 18.37 6.50
CA LYS A 140 2.50 19.79 6.56
C LYS A 140 3.52 20.68 7.25
N LEU A 141 4.33 20.15 8.16
CA LEU A 141 5.47 20.87 8.74
C LEU A 141 6.72 20.71 7.86
N TRP A 142 6.93 19.55 7.24
CA TRP A 142 8.12 19.29 6.42
C TRP A 142 8.13 20.10 5.11
N SER A 143 6.96 20.48 4.60
CA SER A 143 6.83 21.41 3.46
C SER A 143 7.19 22.87 3.79
N HIS A 144 7.44 23.21 5.06
CA HIS A 144 7.91 24.55 5.44
C HIS A 144 9.27 24.85 4.79
N ASN A 145 9.47 26.10 4.38
CA ASN A 145 10.69 26.59 3.72
C ASN A 145 11.97 26.52 4.57
N LEU A 146 11.85 26.30 5.89
CA LEU A 146 12.99 26.21 6.82
C LEU A 146 13.74 24.87 6.73
N PHE A 147 13.11 23.82 6.19
CA PHE A 147 13.78 22.55 5.93
C PHE A 147 14.51 22.58 4.58
N THR A 148 15.73 22.05 4.55
CA THR A 148 16.44 21.78 3.28
C THR A 148 15.86 20.55 2.58
N HIS A 149 16.27 20.32 1.32
CA HIS A 149 15.99 19.06 0.63
C HIS A 149 16.48 17.84 1.42
N MET A 150 17.67 17.94 2.03
CA MET A 150 18.27 16.85 2.81
C MET A 150 17.50 16.57 4.10
N ASP A 151 16.97 17.61 4.77
CA ASP A 151 16.16 17.41 5.98
C ASP A 151 14.82 16.75 5.65
N ARG A 152 14.16 17.16 4.55
CA ARG A 152 12.93 16.50 4.08
C ARG A 152 13.20 15.03 3.74
N MET A 153 14.29 14.73 3.02
CA MET A 153 14.69 13.35 2.74
C MET A 153 14.98 12.56 4.01
N ALA A 154 15.66 13.14 5.01
CA ALA A 154 15.89 12.48 6.30
C ALA A 154 14.58 12.21 7.06
N LEU A 155 13.61 13.13 7.03
CA LEU A 155 12.30 12.98 7.68
C LEU A 155 11.43 11.93 6.97
N PHE A 156 11.34 11.95 5.64
CA PHE A 156 10.64 10.91 4.86
C PHE A 156 11.29 9.52 5.02
N SER A 157 12.62 9.43 4.95
CA SER A 157 13.35 8.17 5.18
C SER A 157 13.16 7.66 6.61
N ALA A 158 13.13 8.54 7.61
CA ALA A 158 12.86 8.14 8.99
C ALA A 158 11.39 7.72 9.20
N GLN A 159 10.41 8.39 8.57
CA GLN A 159 9.03 7.91 8.56
C GLN A 159 8.96 6.49 7.97
N SER A 160 9.61 6.26 6.83
CA SER A 160 9.70 4.95 6.19
C SER A 160 10.37 3.89 7.08
N TYR A 161 11.47 4.24 7.75
CA TYR A 161 12.23 3.34 8.62
C TYR A 161 11.49 3.01 9.93
N LEU A 162 10.67 3.94 10.41
CA LEU A 162 9.93 3.83 11.67
C LEU A 162 8.48 3.36 11.49
N THR A 163 8.08 2.92 10.30
CA THR A 163 6.72 2.40 10.06
C THR A 163 6.70 0.99 9.46
N PRO A 164 6.11 -0.01 10.15
CA PRO A 164 5.96 -0.05 11.61
C PRO A 164 7.33 0.02 12.29
N LEU A 165 7.38 0.22 13.61
CA LEU A 165 8.65 0.38 14.32
C LEU A 165 9.57 -0.85 14.14
N PRO A 166 10.86 -0.66 13.79
CA PRO A 166 11.72 -1.74 13.33
C PRO A 166 12.14 -2.67 14.46
N ASP A 167 12.32 -3.96 14.15
CA ASP A 167 12.58 -4.98 15.18
C ASP A 167 13.95 -4.86 15.86
N SER A 168 14.89 -4.10 15.28
CA SER A 168 16.12 -3.66 15.97
C SER A 168 15.83 -2.75 17.16
N LEU A 169 14.80 -1.92 17.07
CA LEU A 169 14.34 -1.02 18.13
C LEU A 169 13.44 -1.79 19.11
N LYS A 170 12.63 -2.74 18.61
CA LYS A 170 11.87 -3.68 19.46
C LYS A 170 12.76 -4.60 20.29
N THR A 171 13.80 -5.21 19.72
CA THR A 171 14.67 -6.17 20.45
C THR A 171 15.47 -5.50 21.57
N ASN A 172 16.12 -4.36 21.28
CA ASN A 172 16.92 -3.61 22.26
C ASN A 172 16.12 -3.04 23.44
N ALA A 173 14.81 -2.82 23.28
CA ALA A 173 13.95 -2.25 24.32
C ALA A 173 12.61 -3.00 24.41
N SER A 174 12.65 -4.33 24.34
CA SER A 174 11.49 -5.24 24.21
C SER A 174 10.32 -4.94 25.12
N LEU A 175 10.57 -4.50 26.35
CA LEU A 175 9.52 -4.12 27.29
C LEU A 175 8.61 -2.98 26.79
N LEU A 176 9.14 -2.01 26.04
CA LEU A 176 8.36 -0.89 25.51
C LEU A 176 7.48 -1.28 24.31
N PHE A 177 7.76 -2.39 23.64
CA PHE A 177 7.08 -2.77 22.40
C PHE A 177 6.23 -4.04 22.56
N THR A 178 6.73 -5.04 23.27
CA THR A 178 5.98 -6.25 23.61
C THR A 178 5.26 -6.05 24.95
N LYS A 179 3.92 -6.07 24.95
CA LYS A 179 3.15 -6.14 26.20
C LYS A 179 3.57 -7.42 26.94
N PRO A 180 3.99 -7.35 28.21
CA PRO A 180 4.27 -8.56 28.96
C PRO A 180 3.00 -9.41 29.04
N VAL A 181 3.09 -10.72 28.82
CA VAL A 181 1.93 -11.62 28.99
C VAL A 181 1.70 -12.01 30.45
N SER A 182 2.69 -11.78 31.32
CA SER A 182 2.59 -12.02 32.75
C SER A 182 3.57 -11.16 33.56
N SER A 183 3.28 -11.08 34.85
CA SER A 183 4.17 -10.56 35.89
C SER A 183 5.56 -11.22 35.93
N LYS A 184 5.63 -12.53 35.68
CA LYS A 184 6.90 -13.27 35.61
C LYS A 184 7.72 -12.86 34.39
N ALA A 185 7.08 -12.62 33.24
CA ALA A 185 7.75 -12.16 32.03
C ALA A 185 8.33 -10.74 32.22
N LEU A 186 7.53 -9.79 32.70
CA LEU A 186 7.95 -8.41 33.00
C LEU A 186 9.20 -8.35 33.88
N ILE A 187 9.21 -9.10 34.98
CA ILE A 187 10.32 -9.09 35.94
C ILE A 187 11.55 -9.81 35.38
N LYS A 188 11.41 -10.82 34.52
CA LYS A 188 12.54 -11.40 33.80
C LYS A 188 13.22 -10.34 32.92
N THR A 189 12.46 -9.62 32.10
CA THR A 189 13.00 -8.58 31.22
C THR A 189 13.69 -7.45 31.99
N PHE A 190 13.23 -7.11 33.20
CA PHE A 190 13.96 -6.18 34.08
C PHE A 190 15.23 -6.81 34.67
N ALA A 191 15.18 -8.04 35.19
CA ALA A 191 16.33 -8.71 35.80
C ALA A 191 17.46 -8.99 34.81
N ASP A 192 17.12 -9.43 33.59
CA ASP A 192 18.07 -9.67 32.49
C ASP A 192 18.83 -8.38 32.07
N ASN A 193 18.34 -7.18 32.44
CA ASN A 193 18.90 -5.88 32.06
C ASN A 193 19.35 -5.00 33.26
N ALA A 194 19.16 -5.42 34.52
CA ALA A 194 19.40 -4.58 35.69
C ALA A 194 20.16 -5.30 36.81
N VAL A 195 21.36 -4.82 37.10
CA VAL A 195 22.36 -5.42 38.02
C VAL A 195 21.86 -5.61 39.48
N ASN A 196 20.76 -4.97 39.88
CA ASN A 196 20.29 -4.92 41.28
C ASN A 196 18.76 -5.10 41.46
N TYR A 197 18.04 -5.85 40.61
CA TYR A 197 16.59 -6.04 40.78
C TYR A 197 16.20 -7.32 41.54
N THR A 198 15.53 -7.19 42.71
CA THR A 198 15.36 -8.30 43.67
C THR A 198 13.95 -8.50 44.27
N CYS A 199 12.85 -8.03 43.65
CA CYS A 199 11.51 -8.41 44.16
C CYS A 199 11.16 -9.86 43.81
N THR A 200 11.34 -10.76 44.78
CA THR A 200 11.12 -12.22 44.68
C THR A 200 9.68 -12.63 44.98
N GLU A 201 8.97 -11.90 45.85
CA GLU A 201 7.59 -12.18 46.26
C GLU A 201 6.66 -12.28 45.04
N ARG A 202 5.81 -13.32 45.00
CA ARG A 202 4.99 -13.65 43.82
C ARG A 202 4.29 -12.42 43.26
N GLN A 203 3.66 -11.66 44.16
CA GLN A 203 2.72 -10.63 43.79
C GLN A 203 3.38 -9.25 43.66
N CYS A 204 4.52 -9.01 44.33
CA CYS A 204 5.52 -7.98 43.95
C CYS A 204 6.17 -8.20 42.55
N ARG A 205 5.43 -8.79 41.61
CA ARG A 205 5.70 -8.79 40.17
C ARG A 205 4.56 -8.18 39.31
N VAL A 206 3.45 -7.74 39.92
CA VAL A 206 2.11 -7.89 39.32
C VAL A 206 1.21 -6.67 38.95
N ASP A 207 1.05 -5.43 39.47
CA ASP A 207 1.71 -4.42 40.43
C ASP A 207 2.70 -3.66 39.50
N MET A 208 3.91 -4.14 39.30
CA MET A 208 4.73 -3.71 38.20
C MET A 208 4.00 -4.06 36.92
N PHE A 209 3.31 -5.20 36.83
CA PHE A 209 2.56 -5.55 35.64
C PHE A 209 1.21 -4.80 35.51
N THR A 210 0.40 -4.64 36.56
CA THR A 210 -0.84 -3.85 36.57
C THR A 210 -0.53 -2.38 36.27
N PHE A 211 0.48 -1.79 36.91
CA PHE A 211 0.83 -0.41 36.65
C PHE A 211 1.56 -0.20 35.33
N TRP A 212 2.30 -1.20 34.87
CA TRP A 212 2.81 -1.18 33.52
C TRP A 212 1.63 -1.21 32.55
N GLN A 213 0.58 -1.99 32.79
CA GLN A 213 -0.68 -1.90 32.05
C GLN A 213 -1.46 -0.59 32.29
N GLU A 214 -1.40 0.06 33.45
CA GLU A 214 -2.09 1.34 33.67
C GLU A 214 -1.33 2.54 33.08
N SER A 215 -0.03 2.42 32.82
CA SER A 215 0.81 3.48 32.23
C SER A 215 1.24 3.19 30.79
N PHE A 216 1.20 1.93 30.38
CA PHE A 216 1.45 1.38 29.05
C PHE A 216 0.29 0.41 28.76
N ASP A 217 -0.89 1.00 28.59
CA ASP A 217 -2.18 0.34 28.43
C ASP A 217 -2.34 -0.40 27.10
N ASP A 218 -3.40 -1.19 26.94
CA ASP A 218 -3.69 -1.82 25.65
C ASP A 218 -3.87 -0.78 24.53
N LYS A 219 -4.31 0.43 24.87
CA LYS A 219 -4.25 1.58 23.96
C LYS A 219 -2.81 1.98 23.64
N TYR A 220 -1.89 2.08 24.62
CA TYR A 220 -0.47 2.27 24.31
C TYR A 220 0.09 1.15 23.43
N TYR A 221 -0.18 -0.13 23.74
CA TYR A 221 0.42 -1.24 23.01
C TYR A 221 -0.15 -1.43 21.60
N GLY A 222 -1.45 -1.23 21.44
CA GLY A 222 -2.08 -1.11 20.12
C GLY A 222 -1.62 0.14 19.37
N HIS A 223 -1.28 1.24 20.06
CA HIS A 223 -0.74 2.44 19.42
C HIS A 223 0.74 2.30 19.02
N ILE A 224 1.63 1.81 19.89
CA ILE A 224 3.08 1.74 19.67
C ILE A 224 3.44 0.70 18.60
N ASN A 225 2.68 -0.40 18.55
CA ASN A 225 2.73 -1.38 17.47
C ASN A 225 1.66 -1.10 16.40
N SER A 226 1.02 0.08 16.42
CA SER A 226 0.13 0.45 15.32
C SER A 226 0.95 0.56 14.05
N ARG A 227 0.37 0.03 12.98
CA ARG A 227 0.84 0.28 11.62
C ARG A 227 0.79 1.78 11.35
N GLU A 228 -0.26 2.48 11.78
CA GLU A 228 -0.42 3.92 11.59
C GLU A 228 0.73 4.73 12.25
N PHE A 229 1.63 5.27 11.41
CA PHE A 229 2.76 6.10 11.82
C PHE A 229 2.37 7.23 12.78
N ALA A 230 1.29 7.95 12.51
CA ALA A 230 0.86 9.06 13.36
C ALA A 230 0.53 8.60 14.79
N VAL A 231 0.01 7.38 14.94
CA VAL A 231 -0.39 6.76 16.20
C VAL A 231 0.82 6.19 16.95
N SER A 232 1.72 5.49 16.25
CA SER A 232 2.94 4.92 16.85
C SER A 232 3.98 6.00 17.19
N MET A 233 4.11 7.07 16.41
CA MET A 233 4.89 8.26 16.80
C MET A 233 4.29 8.94 18.02
N LYS A 234 2.96 9.10 18.12
CA LYS A 234 2.33 9.69 19.32
C LYS A 234 2.55 8.81 20.55
N ALA A 235 2.59 7.49 20.38
CA ALA A 235 2.94 6.56 21.46
C ALA A 235 4.43 6.68 21.88
N LEU A 236 5.37 6.74 20.93
CA LEU A 236 6.79 7.00 21.22
C LEU A 236 6.98 8.33 21.98
N ILE A 237 6.36 9.41 21.50
CA ILE A 237 6.40 10.72 22.15
C ILE A 237 5.82 10.65 23.58
N SER A 238 4.78 9.83 23.79
CA SER A 238 4.19 9.65 25.11
C SER A 238 5.07 8.89 26.12
N LEU A 239 6.16 8.23 25.68
CA LEU A 239 7.06 7.43 26.55
C LEU A 239 7.55 8.21 27.77
N ALA A 240 7.95 9.48 27.61
CA ALA A 240 8.43 10.31 28.71
C ALA A 240 7.33 10.52 29.77
N SER A 241 6.10 10.83 29.33
CA SER A 241 4.94 10.96 30.23
C SER A 241 4.58 9.64 30.90
N ARG A 242 4.64 8.52 30.17
CA ARG A 242 4.27 7.18 30.65
C ARG A 242 5.29 6.60 31.62
N ARG A 243 6.59 6.85 31.41
CA ARG A 243 7.67 6.55 32.39
C ARG A 243 7.42 7.27 33.72
N LEU A 244 7.09 8.56 33.68
CA LEU A 244 6.82 9.36 34.89
C LEU A 244 5.59 8.84 35.65
N ASP A 245 4.52 8.51 34.92
CA ASP A 245 3.30 7.93 35.50
C ASP A 245 3.54 6.53 36.09
N PHE A 246 4.28 5.66 35.38
CA PHE A 246 4.63 4.32 35.84
C PHE A 246 5.51 4.34 37.10
N SER A 247 6.49 5.25 37.16
CA SER A 247 7.33 5.47 38.34
C SER A 247 6.51 5.93 39.56
N CYS A 248 5.53 6.81 39.34
CA CYS A 248 4.57 7.22 40.36
C CYS A 248 3.68 6.05 40.82
N LYS A 249 3.30 5.17 39.89
CA LYS A 249 2.44 4.02 40.16
C LYS A 249 3.16 2.87 40.86
N ILE A 250 4.33 2.37 40.40
CA ILE A 250 5.14 1.28 41.05
C ILE A 250 5.13 1.36 42.57
N ARG A 251 5.24 2.58 43.10
CA ARG A 251 5.19 2.93 44.52
C ARG A 251 3.95 2.40 45.30
N LYS A 252 2.87 1.96 44.64
CA LYS A 252 1.53 1.80 45.24
C LYS A 252 0.94 0.38 45.42
N TRP A 253 1.21 -0.67 44.60
CA TRP A 253 0.43 -1.95 44.66
C TRP A 253 0.85 -2.87 45.86
N ARG A 254 2.16 -2.92 46.18
CA ARG A 254 2.99 -4.05 46.74
C ARG A 254 2.34 -5.35 47.42
N ASN A 255 1.11 -5.87 47.08
CA ASN A 255 0.35 -7.16 47.41
C ASN A 255 -0.28 -8.30 46.40
N ALA A 256 -0.83 -8.21 45.12
CA ALA A 256 -1.81 -9.18 44.40
C ALA A 256 -1.85 -9.56 42.81
N TYR A 257 -2.11 -10.87 42.41
CA TYR A 257 -3.01 -11.58 41.34
C TYR A 257 -2.83 -11.73 39.73
N GLY A 258 -3.11 -12.91 39.03
CA GLY A 258 -3.37 -13.06 37.50
C GLY A 258 -3.14 -14.41 36.64
N ASN A 259 -3.57 -14.51 35.32
CA ASN A 259 -3.30 -15.43 34.08
C ASN A 259 -4.13 -16.78 33.72
N THR A 260 -4.30 -17.47 32.51
CA THR A 260 -4.52 -17.31 30.97
C THR A 260 -4.59 -18.66 30.06
N ASP A 261 -5.18 -18.75 28.80
CA ASP A 261 -5.69 -20.01 28.02
C ASP A 261 -5.67 -20.09 26.37
N GLU A 262 -6.02 -21.23 25.62
CA GLU A 262 -5.80 -21.55 24.09
C GLU A 262 -6.79 -22.57 23.25
N ILE A 263 -6.76 -22.81 21.85
CA ILE A 263 -7.71 -23.66 20.92
C ILE A 263 -7.28 -24.30 19.46
N TYR A 264 -8.16 -24.91 18.54
CA TYR A 264 -7.92 -25.83 17.29
C TYR A 264 -8.87 -25.80 15.93
N ASP A 265 -8.90 -26.76 14.91
CA ASP A 265 -9.48 -26.71 13.44
C ASP A 265 -9.81 -28.05 12.52
N LEU A 266 -10.51 -28.06 11.28
CA LEU A 266 -10.96 -29.22 10.33
C LEU A 266 -11.07 -29.29 8.67
N SER A 267 -12.22 -29.38 7.87
CA SER A 267 -12.55 -30.33 6.64
C SER A 267 -12.86 -29.98 5.05
N LEU A 268 -13.57 -30.81 4.15
CA LEU A 268 -13.55 -30.92 2.56
C LEU A 268 -14.79 -31.53 1.63
N THR A 269 -14.82 -31.56 0.22
CA THR A 269 -15.95 -32.07 -0.77
C THR A 269 -15.72 -32.55 -2.34
N ARG A 270 -16.76 -32.85 -3.26
CA ARG A 270 -16.79 -33.52 -4.70
C ARG A 270 -17.68 -32.93 -5.93
N ASP A 271 -18.14 -33.69 -7.01
CA ASP A 271 -18.78 -33.29 -8.38
C ASP A 271 -20.22 -33.84 -8.80
N PRO A 272 -20.94 -33.25 -9.83
CA PRO A 272 -22.17 -33.79 -10.47
C PRO A 272 -22.49 -33.71 -12.02
N LYS A 273 -21.76 -33.03 -12.93
CA LYS A 273 -22.30 -32.66 -14.30
C LYS A 273 -21.75 -33.41 -15.51
N TYR A 274 -20.44 -33.62 -15.60
CA TYR A 274 -19.81 -34.29 -16.75
C TYR A 274 -19.24 -35.64 -16.29
N TYR A 275 -20.14 -36.45 -15.73
CA TYR A 275 -19.91 -37.82 -15.34
C TYR A 275 -21.00 -38.68 -16.02
N PHE A 276 -20.72 -39.08 -17.25
CA PHE A 276 -21.64 -39.83 -18.11
C PHE A 276 -21.44 -41.34 -17.93
N GLU A 277 -22.51 -42.12 -17.77
CA GLU A 277 -22.35 -43.56 -17.53
C GLU A 277 -21.90 -44.35 -18.75
N ASP A 278 -22.29 -43.90 -19.95
CA ASP A 278 -21.81 -44.33 -21.26
C ASP A 278 -20.44 -43.71 -21.64
N GLY A 279 -19.89 -42.83 -20.79
CA GLY A 279 -18.57 -42.24 -20.96
C GLY A 279 -17.46 -43.29 -21.01
N SER A 280 -16.56 -43.10 -21.97
CA SER A 280 -15.48 -44.03 -22.35
C SER A 280 -14.10 -43.65 -21.80
N VAL A 281 -14.00 -42.57 -21.02
CA VAL A 281 -12.78 -42.19 -20.28
C VAL A 281 -13.10 -41.34 -19.05
N THR A 282 -12.43 -41.61 -17.92
CA THR A 282 -12.55 -40.92 -16.63
C THR A 282 -11.33 -40.04 -16.35
N PHE A 283 -11.54 -38.83 -15.82
CA PHE A 283 -10.54 -37.83 -15.45
C PHE A 283 -10.71 -37.36 -14.00
N ARG A 284 -9.60 -37.04 -13.32
CA ARG A 284 -9.58 -36.44 -11.97
C ARG A 284 -9.01 -35.03 -11.99
N VAL A 285 -9.66 -34.11 -11.28
CA VAL A 285 -9.21 -32.72 -11.08
C VAL A 285 -9.39 -32.36 -9.61
N CYS A 286 -8.30 -32.04 -8.90
CA CYS A 286 -8.31 -31.87 -7.43
C CYS A 286 -8.93 -33.12 -6.73
N GLN A 287 -10.02 -32.96 -5.97
CA GLN A 287 -10.78 -34.07 -5.34
C GLN A 287 -12.03 -34.48 -6.15
N ILE A 288 -12.19 -33.90 -7.34
CA ILE A 288 -13.40 -33.96 -8.18
C ILE A 288 -13.14 -34.89 -9.38
N LEU A 289 -14.15 -35.66 -9.80
CA LEU A 289 -14.03 -36.74 -10.80
C LEU A 289 -15.05 -36.56 -11.94
N PHE A 290 -14.62 -36.83 -13.18
CA PHE A 290 -15.36 -36.61 -14.43
C PHE A 290 -15.28 -37.85 -15.34
N LYS A 291 -16.30 -38.12 -16.18
CA LYS A 291 -16.35 -39.29 -17.09
C LYS A 291 -17.05 -38.90 -18.40
N VAL A 292 -16.40 -39.06 -19.56
CA VAL A 292 -16.77 -38.43 -20.85
C VAL A 292 -16.49 -39.29 -22.10
N HIS A 293 -16.91 -38.84 -23.28
CA HIS A 293 -16.80 -39.58 -24.54
C HIS A 293 -15.48 -39.33 -25.31
N THR A 294 -14.69 -40.38 -25.52
CA THR A 294 -13.39 -40.34 -26.21
C THR A 294 -13.48 -39.89 -27.68
N SER A 295 -14.58 -40.20 -28.37
CA SER A 295 -14.79 -39.87 -29.79
C SER A 295 -14.88 -38.36 -30.05
N LEU A 296 -15.61 -37.62 -29.20
CA LEU A 296 -15.78 -36.17 -29.32
C LEU A 296 -14.46 -35.42 -29.08
N ILE A 297 -13.64 -35.90 -28.14
CA ILE A 297 -12.31 -35.33 -27.88
C ILE A 297 -11.38 -35.55 -29.10
N LYS A 298 -11.37 -36.76 -29.66
CA LYS A 298 -10.54 -37.09 -30.84
C LYS A 298 -10.94 -36.29 -32.09
N ALA A 299 -12.22 -35.93 -32.25
CA ALA A 299 -12.69 -35.12 -33.37
C ALA A 299 -12.08 -33.70 -33.42
N HIS A 300 -11.53 -33.19 -32.32
CA HIS A 300 -10.86 -31.89 -32.25
C HIS A 300 -9.34 -31.97 -31.98
N SER A 301 -8.82 -33.12 -31.55
CA SER A 301 -7.38 -33.37 -31.43
C SER A 301 -7.05 -34.86 -31.42
N GLU A 302 -6.52 -35.37 -32.53
CA GLU A 302 -5.97 -36.72 -32.63
C GLU A 302 -4.78 -36.94 -31.67
N HIS A 303 -4.09 -35.86 -31.30
CA HIS A 303 -2.92 -35.89 -30.43
C HIS A 303 -3.25 -35.86 -28.92
N PHE A 304 -4.52 -35.64 -28.54
CA PHE A 304 -4.93 -35.49 -27.12
C PHE A 304 -4.39 -36.62 -26.22
N PHE A 305 -4.63 -37.87 -26.64
CA PHE A 305 -4.28 -39.07 -25.88
C PHE A 305 -2.82 -39.52 -26.12
N ASN A 306 -2.09 -38.85 -27.01
CA ASN A 306 -0.71 -39.17 -27.36
C ASN A 306 0.30 -38.28 -26.61
N ARG A 307 -0.15 -37.51 -25.61
CA ARG A 307 0.70 -36.64 -24.77
C ARG A 307 1.35 -37.41 -23.62
N PRO A 308 2.68 -37.28 -23.39
CA PRO A 308 3.36 -37.90 -22.24
C PRO A 308 2.70 -37.56 -20.90
N ASP A 309 2.28 -36.30 -20.74
CA ASP A 309 1.65 -35.74 -19.54
C ASP A 309 0.36 -36.48 -19.10
N LEU A 310 -0.26 -37.23 -20.02
CA LEU A 310 -1.51 -38.00 -19.81
C LEU A 310 -1.31 -39.52 -20.01
N ALA A 311 -0.17 -39.95 -20.55
CA ALA A 311 0.08 -41.33 -20.98
C ALA A 311 0.74 -42.17 -19.88
N GLY A 312 -0.03 -43.10 -19.30
CA GLY A 312 0.41 -44.06 -18.29
C GLY A 312 1.30 -45.19 -18.83
N GLY A 313 2.47 -44.86 -19.37
CA GLY A 313 3.42 -45.83 -19.92
C GLY A 313 2.99 -46.44 -21.27
N PRO A 314 3.76 -47.40 -21.83
CA PRO A 314 3.66 -47.75 -23.25
C PRO A 314 2.47 -48.64 -23.67
N THR A 315 1.71 -49.23 -22.73
CA THR A 315 0.83 -50.37 -23.05
C THR A 315 -0.51 -50.45 -22.29
N ALA A 316 -0.85 -49.49 -21.41
CA ALA A 316 -2.08 -49.53 -20.61
C ALA A 316 -3.08 -48.43 -21.02
N LEU A 317 -4.34 -48.79 -21.23
CA LEU A 317 -5.42 -47.85 -21.52
C LEU A 317 -5.98 -47.27 -20.21
N ARG A 318 -5.41 -46.14 -19.78
CA ARG A 318 -5.73 -45.48 -18.52
C ARG A 318 -7.11 -44.79 -18.54
N GLY A 319 -7.72 -44.56 -17.38
CA GLY A 319 -8.96 -43.78 -17.26
C GLY A 319 -10.22 -44.61 -17.40
N THR A 320 -10.22 -45.84 -16.89
CA THR A 320 -11.35 -46.78 -17.02
C THR A 320 -12.23 -46.89 -15.77
N SER A 321 -11.82 -46.31 -14.63
CA SER A 321 -12.60 -46.22 -13.39
C SER A 321 -12.33 -44.90 -12.64
N ASP A 322 -12.97 -44.69 -11.48
CA ASP A 322 -12.71 -43.54 -10.60
C ASP A 322 -11.33 -43.62 -9.92
N GLU A 323 -10.89 -44.84 -9.58
CA GLU A 323 -9.61 -45.13 -8.92
C GLU A 323 -8.41 -45.01 -9.87
N ASP A 324 -8.60 -45.31 -11.16
CA ASP A 324 -7.63 -45.03 -12.24
C ASP A 324 -8.06 -43.84 -13.12
N ALA A 325 -8.76 -42.86 -12.55
CA ALA A 325 -9.08 -41.62 -13.26
C ALA A 325 -7.80 -40.91 -13.73
N ILE A 326 -7.76 -40.47 -15.00
CA ILE A 326 -6.63 -39.72 -15.55
C ILE A 326 -6.58 -38.36 -14.84
N VAL A 327 -5.61 -38.21 -13.93
CA VAL A 327 -5.38 -36.92 -13.25
C VAL A 327 -4.96 -35.88 -14.29
N ILE A 328 -5.72 -34.79 -14.40
CA ILE A 328 -5.30 -33.60 -15.13
C ILE A 328 -4.78 -32.60 -14.10
N PRO A 329 -3.45 -32.43 -13.96
CA PRO A 329 -2.90 -31.44 -13.05
C PRO A 329 -3.07 -30.01 -13.59
N ASP A 330 -2.97 -29.06 -12.66
CA ASP A 330 -2.86 -27.63 -12.92
C ASP A 330 -4.04 -27.05 -13.73
N ILE A 331 -5.26 -27.52 -13.43
CA ILE A 331 -6.54 -26.92 -13.85
C ILE A 331 -7.55 -27.02 -12.71
N GLN A 332 -8.54 -26.13 -12.68
CA GLN A 332 -9.70 -26.23 -11.78
C GLN A 332 -10.85 -27.01 -12.44
N PRO A 333 -11.72 -27.68 -11.66
CA PRO A 333 -12.86 -28.43 -12.19
C PRO A 333 -13.80 -27.58 -13.05
N SER A 334 -14.02 -26.31 -12.69
CA SER A 334 -14.79 -25.33 -13.48
C SER A 334 -14.26 -25.14 -14.91
N GLN A 335 -12.95 -25.02 -15.08
CA GLN A 335 -12.30 -24.78 -16.36
C GLN A 335 -12.47 -25.98 -17.31
N PHE A 336 -12.37 -27.20 -16.77
CA PHE A 336 -12.62 -28.42 -17.55
C PHE A 336 -14.08 -28.50 -18.04
N ARG A 337 -15.04 -28.11 -17.19
CA ARG A 337 -16.47 -28.01 -17.57
C ARG A 337 -16.71 -26.98 -18.69
N ASN A 338 -15.90 -25.91 -18.79
CA ASN A 338 -15.96 -24.90 -19.85
C ASN A 338 -15.41 -25.44 -21.19
N LEU A 339 -14.31 -26.19 -21.21
CA LEU A 339 -13.84 -26.89 -22.43
C LEU A 339 -14.89 -27.91 -22.92
N LEU A 340 -15.39 -28.76 -22.03
CA LEU A 340 -16.36 -29.81 -22.38
C LEU A 340 -17.67 -29.22 -22.93
N LYS A 341 -18.10 -28.05 -22.45
CA LYS A 341 -19.23 -27.29 -22.99
C LYS A 341 -19.05 -26.96 -24.47
N VAL A 342 -17.84 -26.65 -24.93
CA VAL A 342 -17.56 -26.33 -26.33
C VAL A 342 -17.43 -27.60 -27.18
N VAL A 343 -16.68 -28.60 -26.69
CA VAL A 343 -16.50 -29.91 -27.35
C VAL A 343 -17.83 -30.63 -27.61
N TYR A 344 -18.81 -30.52 -26.70
CA TYR A 344 -20.14 -31.12 -26.87
C TYR A 344 -21.14 -30.22 -27.63
N CYS A 345 -20.77 -29.01 -28.07
CA CYS A 345 -21.70 -28.06 -28.72
C CYS A 345 -21.25 -27.53 -30.10
N LEU A 346 -20.05 -27.85 -30.59
CA LEU A 346 -19.58 -27.48 -31.94
C LEU A 346 -19.62 -28.67 -32.93
N PRO A 347 -20.68 -28.84 -33.73
CA PRO A 347 -20.60 -29.67 -34.92
C PRO A 347 -19.75 -28.98 -35.99
N GLY A 348 -18.87 -29.74 -36.64
CA GLY A 348 -18.05 -29.21 -37.75
C GLY A 348 -18.88 -28.69 -38.92
N ASN A 349 -18.33 -27.70 -39.64
CA ASN A 349 -18.82 -27.19 -40.92
C ASN A 349 -20.21 -26.51 -40.92
N ASN A 350 -20.58 -25.76 -39.88
CA ASN A 350 -21.51 -24.64 -40.02
C ASN A 350 -21.00 -23.37 -39.35
N PHE A 351 -20.88 -22.29 -40.13
CA PHE A 351 -20.45 -20.99 -39.63
C PHE A 351 -21.45 -20.44 -38.62
N VAL A 352 -20.93 -20.10 -37.44
CA VAL A 352 -21.55 -19.38 -36.32
C VAL A 352 -22.72 -18.48 -36.75
N THR A 353 -23.94 -19.02 -36.68
CA THR A 353 -25.05 -18.20 -36.18
C THR A 353 -24.64 -17.74 -34.79
N ARG A 354 -24.63 -16.42 -34.55
CA ARG A 354 -24.13 -15.79 -33.31
C ARG A 354 -24.52 -16.61 -32.08
N PRO A 355 -23.62 -16.84 -31.11
CA PRO A 355 -23.91 -17.70 -29.96
C PRO A 355 -24.85 -16.99 -28.95
N SER A 356 -26.11 -16.82 -29.36
CA SER A 356 -27.22 -16.31 -28.55
C SER A 356 -27.56 -17.18 -27.34
N THR A 357 -26.97 -18.37 -27.27
CA THR A 357 -26.97 -19.30 -26.13
C THR A 357 -25.84 -19.07 -25.13
N LEU A 358 -24.77 -18.36 -25.50
CA LEU A 358 -23.75 -17.82 -24.58
C LEU A 358 -24.12 -16.39 -24.13
N ASN A 359 -24.70 -15.58 -25.02
CA ASN A 359 -25.15 -14.19 -24.78
C ASN A 359 -26.32 -14.03 -23.78
N LYS A 360 -26.54 -15.00 -22.88
CA LYS A 360 -27.46 -14.88 -21.73
C LYS A 360 -26.72 -14.84 -20.37
N GLY A 361 -25.42 -15.09 -20.34
CA GLY A 361 -24.58 -14.88 -19.15
C GLY A 361 -23.97 -13.47 -19.11
N SER A 362 -23.47 -13.07 -17.94
CA SER A 362 -22.63 -11.88 -17.74
C SER A 362 -21.44 -11.85 -18.72
N ILE A 363 -20.91 -10.66 -19.01
CA ILE A 363 -19.67 -10.52 -19.78
C ILE A 363 -18.49 -11.26 -19.11
N VAL A 364 -18.48 -11.36 -17.77
CA VAL A 364 -17.49 -12.09 -16.96
C VAL A 364 -17.54 -13.59 -17.30
N CYS A 365 -18.73 -14.21 -17.21
CA CYS A 365 -18.92 -15.62 -17.59
C CYS A 365 -18.45 -15.95 -19.01
N ASN A 366 -18.60 -14.99 -19.93
CA ASN A 366 -18.17 -15.16 -21.31
C ASN A 366 -16.65 -15.01 -21.46
N PHE A 367 -16.05 -14.01 -20.80
CA PHE A 367 -14.60 -13.83 -20.71
C PHE A 367 -13.91 -15.07 -20.12
N ASP A 368 -14.38 -15.56 -18.97
CA ASP A 368 -13.89 -16.79 -18.34
C ASP A 368 -14.00 -18.01 -19.26
N CYS A 369 -15.16 -18.19 -19.89
CA CYS A 369 -15.40 -19.32 -20.78
C CYS A 369 -14.51 -19.29 -22.02
N TYR A 370 -14.27 -18.11 -22.63
CA TYR A 370 -13.38 -18.00 -23.79
C TYR A 370 -11.91 -18.17 -23.40
N LEU A 371 -11.50 -17.66 -22.22
CA LEU A 371 -10.15 -17.82 -21.69
C LEU A 371 -9.83 -19.28 -21.37
N ASP A 372 -10.67 -19.98 -20.60
CA ASP A 372 -10.48 -21.39 -20.28
C ASP A 372 -10.42 -22.24 -21.54
N VAL A 373 -11.34 -21.99 -22.48
CA VAL A 373 -11.37 -22.74 -23.74
C VAL A 373 -10.10 -22.50 -24.53
N ALA A 374 -9.63 -21.26 -24.68
CA ALA A 374 -8.40 -20.94 -25.42
C ALA A 374 -7.12 -21.55 -24.78
N LEU A 375 -6.99 -21.45 -23.45
CA LEU A 375 -5.87 -22.04 -22.70
C LEU A 375 -5.87 -23.56 -22.81
N LEU A 376 -7.03 -24.20 -22.61
CA LEU A 376 -7.14 -25.65 -22.61
C LEU A 376 -7.08 -26.23 -24.04
N SER A 377 -7.68 -25.58 -25.04
CA SER A 377 -7.54 -25.99 -26.43
C SER A 377 -6.07 -25.95 -26.87
N ARG A 378 -5.31 -24.94 -26.44
CA ARG A 378 -3.85 -24.89 -26.65
C ARG A 378 -3.12 -25.99 -25.88
N LYS A 379 -3.44 -26.20 -24.59
CA LYS A 379 -2.92 -27.31 -23.74
C LYS A 379 -3.22 -28.69 -24.36
N PHE A 380 -4.24 -28.81 -25.20
CA PHE A 380 -4.66 -30.06 -25.84
C PHE A 380 -4.52 -30.11 -27.39
N ALA A 381 -3.88 -29.09 -27.99
CA ALA A 381 -3.66 -28.94 -29.44
C ALA A 381 -4.92 -28.89 -30.35
N MET A 382 -6.06 -28.45 -29.80
CA MET A 382 -7.34 -28.26 -30.52
C MET A 382 -7.37 -26.91 -31.27
N ARG A 383 -6.60 -26.80 -32.36
CA ARG A 383 -6.28 -25.50 -33.02
C ARG A 383 -7.50 -24.67 -33.42
N ASP A 384 -8.54 -25.28 -33.99
CA ASP A 384 -9.72 -24.55 -34.48
C ASP A 384 -10.52 -23.93 -33.32
N ILE A 385 -10.55 -24.63 -32.18
CA ILE A 385 -11.17 -24.14 -30.93
C ILE A 385 -10.31 -23.03 -30.32
N GLU A 386 -8.98 -23.14 -30.36
CA GLU A 386 -8.05 -22.09 -29.91
C GLU A 386 -8.22 -20.80 -30.71
N GLN A 387 -8.23 -20.89 -32.04
CA GLN A 387 -8.39 -19.73 -32.92
C GLN A 387 -9.76 -19.08 -32.75
N TRP A 388 -10.84 -19.87 -32.62
CA TRP A 388 -12.17 -19.36 -32.34
C TRP A 388 -12.24 -18.64 -30.97
N ALA A 389 -11.79 -19.30 -29.90
CA ALA A 389 -11.89 -18.78 -28.54
C ALA A 389 -11.02 -17.53 -28.34
N GLY A 390 -9.78 -17.53 -28.86
CA GLY A 390 -8.91 -16.34 -28.89
C GLY A 390 -9.55 -15.17 -29.65
N SER A 391 -10.20 -15.43 -30.79
CA SER A 391 -10.93 -14.41 -31.53
C SER A 391 -12.11 -13.84 -30.73
N GLN A 392 -12.91 -14.67 -30.04
CA GLN A 392 -14.02 -14.18 -29.22
C GLN A 392 -13.54 -13.41 -27.99
N LEU A 393 -12.46 -13.86 -27.34
CA LEU A 393 -11.81 -13.19 -26.21
C LEU A 393 -11.29 -11.80 -26.61
N GLY A 394 -10.59 -11.70 -27.73
CA GLY A 394 -10.13 -10.43 -28.28
C GLY A 394 -11.27 -9.47 -28.62
N ASP A 395 -12.33 -9.95 -29.27
CA ASP A 395 -13.49 -9.12 -29.61
C ASP A 395 -14.27 -8.66 -28.36
N LEU A 396 -14.35 -9.50 -27.32
CA LEU A 396 -14.97 -9.17 -26.03
C LEU A 396 -14.19 -8.07 -25.30
N ILE A 397 -12.88 -8.24 -25.07
CA ILE A 397 -12.08 -7.25 -24.34
C ILE A 397 -12.00 -5.94 -25.13
N HIS A 398 -11.78 -6.02 -26.44
CA HIS A 398 -11.64 -4.84 -27.30
C HIS A 398 -12.93 -4.00 -27.41
N ARG A 399 -14.11 -4.58 -27.21
CA ARG A 399 -15.41 -3.86 -27.24
C ARG A 399 -15.98 -3.54 -25.87
N GLY A 400 -15.73 -4.42 -24.89
CA GLY A 400 -16.43 -4.46 -23.61
C GLY A 400 -15.53 -4.38 -22.39
N GLY A 401 -14.21 -4.16 -22.52
CA GLY A 401 -13.28 -4.13 -21.38
C GLY A 401 -13.73 -3.25 -20.20
N LYS A 402 -14.29 -2.06 -20.46
CA LYS A 402 -14.86 -1.21 -19.40
C LYS A 402 -16.09 -1.85 -18.71
N THR A 403 -16.98 -2.48 -19.48
CA THR A 403 -18.14 -3.22 -18.94
C THR A 403 -17.69 -4.47 -18.18
N LEU A 404 -16.62 -5.13 -18.63
CA LEU A 404 -16.01 -6.27 -17.96
C LEU A 404 -15.46 -5.90 -16.58
N VAL A 405 -14.79 -4.75 -16.43
CA VAL A 405 -14.41 -4.22 -15.12
C VAL A 405 -15.64 -3.98 -14.24
N ALA A 406 -16.64 -3.26 -14.74
CA ALA A 406 -17.83 -2.92 -13.96
C ALA A 406 -18.73 -4.13 -13.60
N GLU A 407 -18.71 -5.21 -14.39
CA GLU A 407 -19.40 -6.46 -14.05
C GLU A 407 -18.56 -7.38 -13.15
N PHE A 408 -17.23 -7.23 -13.09
CA PHE A 408 -16.37 -8.10 -12.27
C PHE A 408 -16.68 -8.00 -10.77
N ASP A 409 -16.91 -6.79 -10.25
CA ASP A 409 -17.24 -6.60 -8.82
C ASP A 409 -18.62 -7.19 -8.50
N ALA A 410 -19.65 -6.75 -9.23
CA ALA A 410 -21.04 -7.17 -9.04
C ALA A 410 -21.29 -8.67 -9.30
N PHE A 411 -20.41 -9.35 -10.05
CA PHE A 411 -20.52 -10.78 -10.29
C PHE A 411 -20.10 -11.63 -9.08
N TYR A 412 -19.04 -11.23 -8.37
CA TYR A 412 -18.49 -12.03 -7.28
C TYR A 412 -19.12 -11.74 -5.91
N GLU A 413 -19.65 -10.53 -5.67
CA GLU A 413 -20.54 -10.25 -4.54
C GLU A 413 -21.76 -11.22 -4.50
N HIS A 414 -22.24 -11.65 -5.67
CA HIS A 414 -23.43 -12.48 -5.82
C HIS A 414 -23.21 -13.99 -5.64
N ASP A 415 -21.95 -14.47 -5.55
CA ASP A 415 -21.66 -15.90 -5.34
C ASP A 415 -21.29 -16.23 -3.88
N GLU A 416 -20.87 -15.24 -3.09
CA GLU A 416 -20.74 -15.38 -1.63
C GLU A 416 -22.11 -15.72 -0.99
N SER A 417 -23.21 -15.15 -1.49
CA SER A 417 -24.58 -15.44 -1.02
C SER A 417 -25.12 -16.84 -1.34
N LYS A 418 -24.26 -17.78 -1.79
CA LYS A 418 -24.56 -19.22 -1.94
C LYS A 418 -23.61 -20.12 -1.14
N LEU A 419 -22.67 -19.53 -0.39
CA LEU A 419 -21.74 -20.25 0.47
C LEU A 419 -22.17 -20.25 1.95
N ASP A 420 -23.13 -19.40 2.34
CA ASP A 420 -23.72 -19.36 3.69
C ASP A 420 -24.48 -20.64 4.11
N ASP A 421 -24.79 -21.55 3.17
CA ASP A 421 -25.44 -22.86 3.43
C ASP A 421 -24.47 -23.95 3.96
N LEU A 422 -23.21 -23.61 4.27
CA LEU A 422 -22.23 -24.53 4.87
C LEU A 422 -21.60 -23.92 6.13
N ASP A 423 -21.95 -24.47 7.31
CA ASP A 423 -21.42 -24.06 8.62
C ASP A 423 -19.87 -24.04 8.63
N PRO A 424 -19.22 -22.91 8.95
CA PRO A 424 -17.76 -22.84 9.07
C PRO A 424 -17.29 -23.49 10.37
N GLU A 425 -16.48 -24.56 10.26
CA GLU A 425 -15.90 -25.21 11.44
C GLU A 425 -14.99 -24.24 12.24
N PRO A 426 -15.10 -24.20 13.57
CA PRO A 426 -14.46 -23.18 14.41
C PRO A 426 -12.95 -23.44 14.58
N GLY A 427 -12.17 -23.01 13.59
CA GLY A 427 -10.71 -23.04 13.63
C GLY A 427 -10.03 -22.48 12.39
N ASN A 428 -10.63 -22.73 11.22
CA ASN A 428 -10.08 -22.30 9.96
C ASN A 428 -10.21 -20.78 9.87
N LYS A 429 -9.08 -20.08 9.87
CA LYS A 429 -9.05 -18.66 9.52
C LYS A 429 -9.57 -18.55 8.10
N LEU A 430 -10.68 -17.83 7.88
CA LEU A 430 -11.17 -17.52 6.55
C LEU A 430 -9.99 -17.00 5.70
N VAL A 431 -9.65 -17.76 4.66
CA VAL A 431 -8.65 -17.34 3.67
C VAL A 431 -9.26 -16.14 2.93
N PRO A 432 -8.74 -14.91 3.07
CA PRO A 432 -9.46 -13.74 2.61
C PRO A 432 -9.64 -13.75 1.09
N HIS A 433 -10.89 -13.60 0.63
CA HIS A 433 -11.23 -13.12 -0.71
C HIS A 433 -10.65 -13.91 -1.90
N ALA A 434 -10.71 -15.25 -1.88
CA ALA A 434 -10.30 -16.11 -3.00
C ALA A 434 -10.83 -15.65 -4.39
N ASN A 435 -12.03 -15.07 -4.43
CA ASN A 435 -12.66 -14.53 -5.65
C ASN A 435 -11.92 -13.31 -6.24
N TYR A 436 -11.43 -12.37 -5.42
CA TYR A 436 -10.68 -11.20 -5.91
C TYR A 436 -9.31 -11.58 -6.48
N TYR A 437 -8.65 -12.57 -5.88
CA TYR A 437 -7.42 -13.14 -6.45
C TYR A 437 -7.71 -13.77 -7.83
N SER A 438 -8.82 -14.49 -7.98
CA SER A 438 -9.23 -15.15 -9.23
C SER A 438 -9.24 -14.17 -10.41
N SER A 439 -10.08 -13.14 -10.37
CA SER A 439 -10.33 -12.21 -11.49
C SER A 439 -9.06 -11.61 -12.10
N ALA A 440 -8.12 -11.19 -11.25
CA ALA A 440 -6.88 -10.58 -11.71
C ALA A 440 -5.77 -11.59 -12.07
N TYR A 441 -5.85 -12.86 -11.65
CA TYR A 441 -5.07 -13.93 -12.27
C TYR A 441 -5.52 -14.19 -13.71
N ARG A 442 -6.84 -14.13 -14.01
CA ARG A 442 -7.37 -14.31 -15.38
C ARG A 442 -6.76 -13.33 -16.36
N PHE A 443 -6.67 -12.04 -16.00
CA PHE A 443 -6.01 -11.04 -16.85
C PHE A 443 -4.54 -11.39 -17.16
N ILE A 444 -3.78 -11.97 -16.23
CA ILE A 444 -2.42 -12.45 -16.48
C ILE A 444 -2.40 -13.70 -17.38
N GLU A 445 -3.35 -14.61 -17.25
CA GLU A 445 -3.51 -15.72 -18.18
C GLU A 445 -3.78 -15.24 -19.61
N VAL A 446 -4.63 -14.22 -19.80
CA VAL A 446 -4.87 -13.58 -21.10
C VAL A 446 -3.59 -12.95 -21.64
N MET A 447 -2.82 -12.20 -20.84
CA MET A 447 -1.56 -11.59 -21.28
C MET A 447 -0.52 -12.65 -21.69
N ARG A 448 -0.42 -13.75 -20.94
CA ARG A 448 0.46 -14.90 -21.26
C ARG A 448 0.01 -15.59 -22.55
N TYR A 449 -1.30 -15.80 -22.73
CA TYR A 449 -1.87 -16.35 -23.96
C TYR A 449 -1.57 -15.45 -25.17
N ALA A 450 -1.87 -14.15 -25.06
CA ALA A 450 -1.63 -13.16 -26.12
C ALA A 450 -0.16 -13.10 -26.55
N ARG A 451 0.77 -13.14 -25.59
CA ARG A 451 2.22 -13.24 -25.86
C ARG A 451 2.58 -14.56 -26.55
N ALA A 452 1.98 -15.68 -26.15
CA ALA A 452 2.20 -16.99 -26.75
C ALA A 452 1.56 -17.16 -28.15
N THR A 453 0.61 -16.30 -28.53
CA THR A 453 0.01 -16.24 -29.88
C THR A 453 0.51 -15.05 -30.73
N SER A 454 1.39 -14.21 -30.20
CA SER A 454 1.81 -12.93 -30.81
C SER A 454 0.63 -12.02 -31.21
N ASP A 455 -0.41 -11.93 -30.37
CA ASP A 455 -1.53 -11.01 -30.56
C ASP A 455 -1.34 -9.75 -29.71
N ASP A 456 -0.59 -8.78 -30.27
CA ASP A 456 -0.34 -7.49 -29.64
C ASP A 456 -1.63 -6.69 -29.38
N SER A 457 -2.66 -6.86 -30.21
CA SER A 457 -3.94 -6.20 -30.00
C SER A 457 -4.64 -6.76 -28.76
N LEU A 458 -4.72 -8.09 -28.63
CA LEU A 458 -5.23 -8.72 -27.42
C LEU A 458 -4.41 -8.28 -26.20
N LEU A 459 -3.08 -8.28 -26.29
CA LEU A 459 -2.19 -7.88 -25.20
C LEU A 459 -2.46 -6.45 -24.71
N HIS A 460 -2.42 -5.44 -25.60
CA HIS A 460 -2.61 -4.04 -25.21
C HIS A 460 -4.04 -3.74 -24.73
N ASN A 461 -5.07 -4.33 -25.35
CA ASN A 461 -6.45 -4.19 -24.85
C ASN A 461 -6.63 -4.85 -23.47
N THR A 462 -5.97 -5.99 -23.22
CA THR A 462 -5.97 -6.67 -21.92
C THR A 462 -5.23 -5.86 -20.87
N LEU A 463 -4.05 -5.33 -21.19
CA LEU A 463 -3.29 -4.44 -20.31
C LEU A 463 -4.14 -3.23 -19.90
N CYS A 464 -4.71 -2.46 -20.83
CA CYS A 464 -5.55 -1.32 -20.46
C CYS A 464 -6.78 -1.69 -19.62
N THR A 465 -7.34 -2.90 -19.81
CA THR A 465 -8.50 -3.38 -19.05
C THR A 465 -8.12 -3.82 -17.64
N PHE A 466 -7.01 -4.56 -17.48
CA PHE A 466 -6.43 -4.91 -16.19
C PHE A 466 -5.99 -3.67 -15.39
N GLN A 467 -5.39 -2.70 -16.09
CA GLN A 467 -4.99 -1.43 -15.51
C GLN A 467 -6.21 -0.65 -14.99
N LEU A 468 -7.31 -0.61 -15.75
CA LEU A 468 -8.58 -0.05 -15.27
C LEU A 468 -9.12 -0.83 -14.05
N TYR A 469 -9.10 -2.18 -14.08
CA TYR A 469 -9.52 -3.02 -12.94
C TYR A 469 -8.78 -2.66 -11.64
N CYS A 470 -7.47 -2.41 -11.71
CA CYS A 470 -6.66 -2.01 -10.54
C CYS A 470 -7.01 -0.62 -9.93
N ILE A 471 -7.78 0.20 -10.65
CA ILE A 471 -8.11 1.58 -10.26
C ILE A 471 -9.59 1.74 -9.90
N ASP A 472 -10.50 1.20 -10.71
CA ASP A 472 -11.96 1.36 -10.52
C ASP A 472 -12.47 0.56 -9.29
N THR A 473 -11.75 -0.49 -8.90
CA THR A 473 -12.17 -1.45 -7.86
C THR A 473 -11.32 -1.31 -6.60
N ASP A 474 -11.87 -1.69 -5.44
CA ASP A 474 -11.08 -1.82 -4.19
C ASP A 474 -10.38 -3.19 -4.10
N ILE A 475 -9.60 -3.51 -5.14
CA ILE A 475 -8.60 -4.58 -5.08
C ILE A 475 -7.72 -4.39 -3.84
N LEU A 476 -7.59 -5.47 -3.08
CA LEU A 476 -6.72 -5.56 -1.91
C LEU A 476 -5.29 -5.12 -2.23
N VAL A 477 -4.71 -4.31 -1.34
CA VAL A 477 -3.32 -3.83 -1.45
C VAL A 477 -2.34 -5.01 -1.50
N GLU A 478 -2.65 -6.04 -0.73
CA GLU A 478 -2.02 -7.36 -0.70
C GLU A 478 -1.84 -7.95 -2.10
N PHE A 479 -2.84 -7.81 -2.97
CA PHE A 479 -2.82 -8.30 -4.33
C PHE A 479 -1.83 -7.51 -5.21
N LEU A 480 -1.96 -6.18 -5.23
CA LEU A 480 -1.11 -5.29 -6.03
C LEU A 480 0.37 -5.41 -5.64
N VAL A 481 0.66 -5.55 -4.33
CA VAL A 481 2.03 -5.76 -3.85
C VAL A 481 2.55 -7.16 -4.18
N SER A 482 1.70 -8.20 -4.11
CA SER A 482 2.07 -9.56 -4.55
C SER A 482 2.44 -9.59 -6.04
N TYR A 483 1.76 -8.78 -6.87
CA TYR A 483 2.08 -8.61 -8.28
C TYR A 483 3.36 -7.80 -8.51
N LEU A 484 3.53 -6.66 -7.80
CA LEU A 484 4.75 -5.84 -7.87
C LEU A 484 6.00 -6.66 -7.51
N ARG A 485 5.88 -7.64 -6.61
CA ARG A 485 6.96 -8.51 -6.15
C ARG A 485 7.24 -9.75 -7.01
N ILE A 486 6.58 -9.91 -8.17
CA ILE A 486 6.90 -11.01 -9.09
C ILE A 486 8.38 -10.90 -9.50
N PRO A 487 9.23 -11.92 -9.23
CA PRO A 487 10.67 -11.83 -9.49
C PRO A 487 10.98 -11.53 -10.96
N GLY A 488 11.79 -10.51 -11.20
CA GLY A 488 12.14 -10.06 -12.55
C GLY A 488 11.02 -9.33 -13.31
N LEU A 489 9.89 -8.98 -12.68
CA LEU A 489 8.81 -8.25 -13.37
C LEU A 489 9.29 -6.87 -13.86
N ARG A 490 10.12 -6.17 -13.07
CA ARG A 490 10.71 -4.87 -13.43
C ARG A 490 11.51 -4.94 -14.74
N ASP A 491 12.15 -6.08 -15.00
CA ASP A 491 13.07 -6.28 -16.13
C ASP A 491 12.38 -6.92 -17.34
N THR A 492 11.36 -7.75 -17.10
CA THR A 492 10.60 -8.47 -18.14
C THR A 492 9.35 -7.73 -18.61
N ASP A 493 8.79 -6.84 -17.79
CA ASP A 493 7.60 -6.03 -18.09
C ASP A 493 7.64 -4.73 -17.26
N SER A 494 8.65 -3.89 -17.52
CA SER A 494 8.88 -2.61 -16.82
C SER A 494 7.65 -1.69 -16.85
N SER A 495 6.86 -1.73 -17.92
CA SER A 495 5.60 -1.01 -18.04
C SER A 495 4.55 -1.51 -17.05
N LEU A 496 4.28 -2.82 -17.01
CA LEU A 496 3.34 -3.39 -16.04
C LEU A 496 3.79 -3.14 -14.59
N PHE A 497 5.09 -3.28 -14.31
CA PHE A 497 5.68 -2.95 -13.01
C PHE A 497 5.44 -1.48 -12.65
N GLY A 498 5.76 -0.56 -13.56
CA GLY A 498 5.64 0.89 -13.34
C GLY A 498 4.20 1.36 -13.21
N PHE A 499 3.25 0.69 -13.87
CA PHE A 499 1.83 0.90 -13.66
C PHE A 499 1.36 0.45 -12.26
N LEU A 500 1.76 -0.76 -11.83
CA LEU A 500 1.42 -1.27 -10.49
C LEU A 500 2.00 -0.35 -9.41
N PHE A 501 3.24 0.10 -9.62
CA PHE A 501 3.91 1.07 -8.78
C PHE A 501 3.17 2.42 -8.74
N LEU A 502 2.78 2.98 -9.88
CA LEU A 502 1.98 4.21 -9.96
C LEU A 502 0.61 4.07 -9.27
N THR A 503 -0.04 2.92 -9.40
CA THR A 503 -1.32 2.63 -8.75
C THR A 503 -1.17 2.62 -7.23
N LEU A 504 -0.11 1.98 -6.73
CA LEU A 504 0.22 1.99 -5.30
C LEU A 504 0.65 3.38 -4.81
N LEU A 505 1.39 4.16 -5.61
CA LEU A 505 1.68 5.57 -5.33
C LEU A 505 0.39 6.40 -5.22
N HIS A 506 -0.60 6.14 -6.07
CA HIS A 506 -1.90 6.83 -6.05
C HIS A 506 -2.72 6.53 -4.78
N ARG A 507 -2.72 5.27 -4.31
CA ARG A 507 -3.35 4.85 -3.06
C ARG A 507 -2.71 5.51 -1.82
N GLY A 508 -1.47 6.02 -1.96
CA GLY A 508 -0.89 7.03 -1.07
C GLY A 508 -0.34 6.52 0.27
N ASN A 509 0.20 7.46 1.05
CA ASN A 509 1.08 7.17 2.20
C ASN A 509 0.46 6.24 3.26
N GLN A 510 -0.87 6.31 3.50
CA GLN A 510 -1.54 5.44 4.47
C GLN A 510 -1.51 3.96 4.08
N VAL A 511 -1.45 3.67 2.78
CA VAL A 511 -1.39 2.30 2.26
C VAL A 511 0.02 1.72 2.38
N TRP A 512 1.06 2.47 1.97
CA TRP A 512 2.46 2.02 2.08
C TRP A 512 2.87 1.68 3.51
N ILE A 513 2.23 2.35 4.46
CA ILE A 513 2.39 2.20 5.91
C ILE A 513 1.97 0.80 6.43
N GLY A 514 1.09 0.08 5.74
CA GLY A 514 0.65 -1.27 6.15
C GLY A 514 1.74 -2.35 6.03
N ASP A 515 1.67 -3.40 6.87
CA ASP A 515 2.67 -4.49 6.94
C ASP A 515 2.85 -5.28 5.63
N VAL A 516 1.94 -5.13 4.68
CA VAL A 516 2.07 -5.69 3.33
C VAL A 516 3.41 -5.31 2.69
N PHE A 517 3.90 -4.09 2.94
CA PHE A 517 5.13 -3.53 2.40
C PHE A 517 6.36 -3.86 3.26
N THR A 518 7.53 -4.04 2.63
CA THR A 518 8.81 -4.07 3.35
C THR A 518 9.28 -2.65 3.67
N GLN A 519 10.25 -2.54 4.57
CA GLN A 519 10.96 -1.27 4.83
C GLN A 519 11.60 -0.71 3.56
N ALA A 520 12.12 -1.56 2.66
CA ALA A 520 12.75 -1.15 1.42
C ALA A 520 11.72 -0.63 0.41
N ASP A 521 10.56 -1.30 0.30
CA ASP A 521 9.45 -0.85 -0.55
C ASP A 521 9.00 0.55 -0.11
N ARG A 522 8.78 0.74 1.20
CA ARG A 522 8.38 2.05 1.76
C ARG A 522 9.40 3.13 1.40
N VAL A 523 10.72 2.86 1.49
CA VAL A 523 11.74 3.84 1.11
C VAL A 523 11.59 4.19 -0.37
N ALA A 524 11.41 3.21 -1.26
CA ALA A 524 11.18 3.46 -2.68
C ALA A 524 9.91 4.31 -2.93
N PHE A 525 8.79 4.03 -2.26
CA PHE A 525 7.56 4.83 -2.37
C PHE A 525 7.73 6.28 -1.87
N PHE A 526 8.32 6.49 -0.69
CA PHE A 526 8.57 7.82 -0.13
C PHE A 526 9.63 8.61 -0.94
N SER A 527 10.69 7.96 -1.42
CA SER A 527 11.69 8.59 -2.29
C SER A 527 11.09 8.99 -3.64
N ALA A 528 10.32 8.12 -4.29
CA ALA A 528 9.65 8.44 -5.54
C ALA A 528 8.60 9.54 -5.38
N GLN A 529 7.87 9.60 -4.26
CA GLN A 529 7.01 10.73 -3.93
C GLN A 529 7.78 12.06 -3.94
N SER A 530 9.03 12.07 -3.47
CA SER A 530 9.89 13.26 -3.54
C SER A 530 10.39 13.54 -4.97
N PHE A 531 10.84 12.52 -5.72
CA PHE A 531 11.37 12.70 -7.09
C PHE A 531 10.32 13.04 -8.15
N LEU A 532 9.05 12.68 -7.92
CA LEU A 532 7.93 12.92 -8.83
C LEU A 532 7.12 14.18 -8.48
N THR A 533 7.63 15.04 -7.59
CA THR A 533 6.95 16.28 -7.15
C THR A 533 7.78 17.54 -7.46
N PRO A 534 7.52 18.25 -8.58
CA PRO A 534 6.60 17.93 -9.68
C PRO A 534 7.14 16.81 -10.59
N LEU A 535 6.33 16.33 -11.54
CA LEU A 535 6.77 15.31 -12.51
C LEU A 535 8.00 15.79 -13.31
N PRO A 536 9.12 15.05 -13.31
CA PRO A 536 10.36 15.47 -13.95
C PRO A 536 10.29 15.38 -15.48
N GLU A 537 11.01 16.25 -16.17
CA GLU A 537 11.01 16.31 -17.64
C GLU A 537 11.56 15.02 -18.30
N SER A 538 12.39 14.25 -17.59
CA SER A 538 12.83 12.91 -18.02
C SER A 538 11.68 11.92 -18.20
N LEU A 539 10.58 12.07 -17.46
CA LEU A 539 9.37 11.27 -17.66
C LEU A 539 8.63 11.66 -18.95
N LYS A 540 8.69 12.94 -19.32
CA LYS A 540 7.93 13.55 -20.44
C LYS A 540 8.68 13.51 -21.79
N ALA A 541 10.01 13.37 -21.76
CA ALA A 541 10.89 13.47 -22.92
C ALA A 541 10.60 12.43 -24.02
N SER A 542 10.90 12.75 -25.28
CA SER A 542 10.89 11.81 -26.42
C SER A 542 9.57 11.06 -26.70
N LEU A 543 8.46 11.40 -26.05
CA LEU A 543 7.13 10.85 -26.36
C LEU A 543 6.58 11.46 -27.66
N ILE A 544 5.82 10.69 -28.42
CA ILE A 544 5.23 11.13 -29.68
C ILE A 544 3.83 11.70 -29.45
N THR A 545 2.94 11.00 -28.74
CA THR A 545 1.61 11.54 -28.41
C THR A 545 1.68 12.71 -27.41
N PRO A 546 0.79 13.71 -27.53
CA PRO A 546 0.79 14.88 -26.67
C PRO A 546 0.16 14.59 -25.30
N LEU A 547 0.81 13.72 -24.50
CA LEU A 547 0.35 13.29 -23.18
C LEU A 547 0.57 14.33 -22.06
N PHE A 548 1.53 15.23 -22.22
CA PHE A 548 1.89 16.23 -21.20
C PHE A 548 1.71 17.69 -21.65
N THR A 549 1.70 17.94 -22.96
CA THR A 549 1.59 19.29 -23.55
C THR A 549 0.33 19.37 -24.38
N LYS A 550 -0.57 20.32 -24.10
CA LYS A 550 -1.82 20.43 -24.88
C LYS A 550 -1.51 20.80 -26.34
N PRO A 551 -2.03 20.06 -27.35
CA PRO A 551 -1.94 20.46 -28.75
C PRO A 551 -2.82 21.69 -29.03
N THR A 552 -2.28 22.65 -29.78
CA THR A 552 -2.92 23.95 -30.07
C THR A 552 -3.92 23.93 -31.23
N SER A 553 -3.82 22.95 -32.14
CA SER A 553 -4.75 22.77 -33.27
C SER A 553 -4.72 21.32 -33.79
N GLY A 554 -5.70 20.94 -34.60
CA GLY A 554 -5.69 19.66 -35.33
C GLY A 554 -4.49 19.52 -36.26
N ASN A 555 -3.99 20.62 -36.84
CA ASN A 555 -2.77 20.61 -37.66
C ASN A 555 -1.52 20.30 -36.83
N ASP A 556 -1.40 20.85 -35.62
CA ASP A 556 -0.27 20.57 -34.72
C ASP A 556 -0.33 19.11 -34.23
N PHE A 557 -1.52 18.63 -33.87
CA PHE A 557 -1.78 17.24 -33.47
C PHE A 557 -1.35 16.23 -34.55
N ILE A 558 -1.64 16.50 -35.83
CA ILE A 558 -1.20 15.64 -36.93
C ILE A 558 0.30 15.74 -37.21
N ARG A 559 0.89 16.94 -37.19
CA ARG A 559 2.35 17.13 -37.38
C ARG A 559 3.16 16.36 -36.34
N VAL A 560 2.62 16.19 -35.15
CA VAL A 560 3.20 15.41 -34.06
C VAL A 560 3.11 13.90 -34.34
N LEU A 561 1.95 13.40 -34.77
CA LEU A 561 1.65 11.96 -34.89
C LEU A 561 1.97 11.31 -36.26
N PHE A 562 1.96 12.07 -37.35
CA PHE A 562 2.00 11.56 -38.74
C PHE A 562 3.08 12.26 -39.59
N LYS A 563 4.29 12.44 -39.04
CA LYS A 563 5.37 13.26 -39.62
C LYS A 563 5.61 13.07 -41.13
N ASP A 564 5.46 11.84 -41.63
CA ASP A 564 5.69 11.48 -43.05
C ASP A 564 4.46 10.80 -43.71
N THR A 565 3.30 10.75 -43.05
CA THR A 565 2.14 9.97 -43.52
C THR A 565 1.07 10.83 -44.20
N ARG A 566 0.61 10.45 -45.41
CA ARG A 566 -0.53 11.10 -46.06
C ARG A 566 -1.85 10.75 -45.36
N VAL A 567 -2.25 11.56 -44.39
CA VAL A 567 -3.59 11.52 -43.78
C VAL A 567 -4.64 11.90 -44.81
N ALA A 568 -5.78 11.19 -44.83
CA ALA A 568 -6.90 11.52 -45.73
C ALA A 568 -7.59 12.83 -45.30
N ASP A 569 -7.98 13.65 -46.27
CA ASP A 569 -8.56 14.98 -46.04
C ASP A 569 -9.73 14.97 -45.05
N GLY A 570 -9.76 15.97 -44.16
CA GLY A 570 -10.79 16.16 -43.14
C GLY A 570 -10.77 15.17 -41.95
N CYS A 571 -10.06 14.05 -42.03
CA CYS A 571 -10.04 13.08 -40.92
C CYS A 571 -9.33 13.60 -39.65
N HIS A 572 -8.53 14.66 -39.77
CA HIS A 572 -7.69 15.17 -38.70
C HIS A 572 -8.45 15.99 -37.64
N GLU A 573 -9.33 16.91 -38.05
CA GLU A 573 -10.17 17.67 -37.10
C GLU A 573 -11.13 16.74 -36.32
N ASP A 574 -11.64 15.71 -37.00
CA ASP A 574 -12.42 14.61 -36.40
C ASP A 574 -11.65 13.94 -35.25
N PHE A 575 -10.39 13.55 -35.48
CA PHE A 575 -9.56 12.91 -34.45
C PHE A 575 -9.11 13.88 -33.35
N PHE A 576 -8.81 15.14 -33.69
CA PHE A 576 -8.47 16.19 -32.73
C PHE A 576 -9.63 16.48 -31.76
N HIS A 577 -10.86 16.62 -32.28
CA HIS A 577 -12.05 16.80 -31.44
C HIS A 577 -12.30 15.59 -30.52
N VAL A 578 -12.07 14.36 -31.00
CA VAL A 578 -12.18 13.17 -30.15
C VAL A 578 -11.06 13.14 -29.09
N TRP A 579 -9.85 13.58 -29.43
CA TRP A 579 -8.73 13.70 -28.48
C TRP A 579 -9.02 14.75 -27.39
N GLU A 580 -9.40 15.98 -27.73
CA GLU A 580 -9.74 17.02 -26.73
C GLU A 580 -10.86 16.61 -25.78
N LYS A 581 -11.75 15.71 -26.20
CA LYS A 581 -12.83 15.19 -25.35
C LYS A 581 -12.33 14.20 -24.28
N GLU A 582 -11.29 13.41 -24.57
CA GLU A 582 -10.69 12.48 -23.60
C GLU A 582 -9.48 13.06 -22.87
N PHE A 583 -8.84 14.07 -23.46
CA PHE A 583 -7.74 14.85 -22.88
C PHE A 583 -8.12 16.35 -22.88
N PRO A 584 -9.03 16.78 -21.99
CA PRO A 584 -9.44 18.19 -21.86
C PRO A 584 -8.39 19.04 -21.16
N ALA A 585 -8.55 20.37 -21.15
CA ALA A 585 -7.63 21.31 -20.49
C ALA A 585 -7.26 20.91 -19.05
N ALA A 586 -8.26 20.57 -18.23
CA ALA A 586 -8.10 20.12 -16.85
C ALA A 586 -7.21 18.85 -16.68
N TYR A 587 -7.10 18.00 -17.71
CA TYR A 587 -6.14 16.88 -17.65
C TYR A 587 -4.69 17.37 -17.72
N TYR A 588 -4.38 18.35 -18.59
CA TYR A 588 -3.03 18.91 -18.70
C TYR A 588 -2.64 19.75 -17.49
N GLU A 589 -3.61 20.45 -16.90
CA GLU A 589 -3.47 21.16 -15.62
C GLU A 589 -3.15 20.18 -14.49
N ASN A 590 -3.90 19.07 -14.38
CA ASN A 590 -3.68 18.07 -13.35
C ASN A 590 -2.35 17.32 -13.53
N VAL A 591 -2.01 16.85 -14.74
CA VAL A 591 -0.79 16.07 -14.98
C VAL A 591 0.48 16.89 -14.79
N ASN A 592 0.43 18.22 -15.01
CA ASN A 592 1.53 19.14 -14.71
C ASN A 592 1.39 19.83 -13.34
N SER A 593 0.50 19.34 -12.46
CA SER A 593 0.33 19.91 -11.13
C SER A 593 1.61 19.80 -10.29
N LYS A 594 1.80 20.77 -9.39
CA LYS A 594 2.82 20.74 -8.34
C LYS A 594 2.41 19.86 -7.15
N GLU A 595 1.14 19.45 -7.09
CA GLU A 595 0.62 18.54 -6.07
C GLU A 595 0.73 17.09 -6.55
N PHE A 596 1.59 16.31 -5.87
CA PHE A 596 1.86 14.91 -6.15
C PHE A 596 0.62 14.05 -6.41
N SER A 597 -0.38 14.15 -5.52
CA SER A 597 -1.63 13.39 -5.60
C SER A 597 -2.40 13.67 -6.88
N VAL A 598 -2.40 14.93 -7.35
CA VAL A 598 -3.13 15.37 -8.54
C VAL A 598 -2.43 14.91 -9.82
N SER A 599 -1.10 15.02 -9.89
CA SER A 599 -0.34 14.58 -11.06
C SER A 599 -0.29 13.06 -11.19
N VAL A 600 -0.14 12.32 -10.09
CA VAL A 600 -0.24 10.85 -10.07
C VAL A 600 -1.66 10.39 -10.44
N GLN A 601 -2.71 11.03 -9.91
CA GLN A 601 -4.10 10.71 -10.29
C GLN A 601 -4.37 11.01 -11.77
N ALA A 602 -3.76 12.04 -12.36
CA ALA A 602 -3.88 12.28 -13.79
C ALA A 602 -3.27 11.13 -14.61
N LEU A 603 -2.09 10.63 -14.21
CA LEU A 603 -1.43 9.51 -14.87
C LEU A 603 -2.19 8.18 -14.73
N THR A 604 -2.80 7.89 -13.57
CA THR A 604 -3.62 6.67 -13.43
C THR A 604 -4.84 6.69 -14.36
N THR A 605 -5.37 7.85 -14.78
CA THR A 605 -6.49 7.90 -15.75
C THR A 605 -6.12 7.54 -17.20
N LEU A 606 -4.84 7.37 -17.56
CA LEU A 606 -4.41 7.08 -18.93
C LEU A 606 -5.07 5.84 -19.58
N PRO A 607 -5.20 4.67 -18.92
CA PRO A 607 -5.82 3.47 -19.50
C PRO A 607 -7.31 3.69 -19.82
N LEU A 608 -8.03 4.41 -18.95
CA LEU A 608 -9.43 4.77 -19.15
C LEU A 608 -9.60 5.71 -20.36
N ARG A 609 -8.75 6.74 -20.47
CA ARG A 609 -8.75 7.67 -21.62
C ARG A 609 -8.46 6.95 -22.93
N ARG A 610 -7.47 6.05 -22.94
CA ARG A 610 -7.16 5.17 -24.09
C ARG A 610 -8.37 4.32 -24.48
N LEU A 611 -9.02 3.64 -23.53
CA LEU A 611 -10.20 2.81 -23.80
C LEU A 611 -11.38 3.64 -24.35
N ASN A 612 -11.68 4.80 -23.75
CA ASN A 612 -12.72 5.70 -24.24
C ASN A 612 -12.39 6.23 -25.65
N LEU A 613 -11.16 6.67 -25.89
CA LEU A 613 -10.67 7.15 -27.19
C LEU A 613 -10.87 6.06 -28.25
N GLY A 614 -10.38 4.85 -27.99
CA GLY A 614 -10.55 3.70 -28.89
C GLY A 614 -12.00 3.32 -29.15
N ALA A 615 -12.91 3.54 -28.20
CA ALA A 615 -14.36 3.33 -28.39
C ALA A 615 -15.02 4.44 -29.23
N ARG A 616 -14.61 5.71 -29.07
CA ARG A 616 -15.11 6.84 -29.87
C ARG A 616 -14.61 6.79 -31.31
N LEU A 617 -13.32 6.55 -31.52
CA LEU A 617 -12.69 6.48 -32.86
C LEU A 617 -13.30 5.39 -33.77
N ARG A 618 -13.95 4.37 -33.19
CA ARG A 618 -14.67 3.31 -33.92
C ARG A 618 -16.11 3.67 -34.33
N GLN A 619 -16.64 4.84 -33.97
CA GLN A 619 -17.98 5.25 -34.38
C GLN A 619 -18.07 5.45 -35.91
N PRO A 620 -19.16 5.04 -36.60
CA PRO A 620 -19.25 5.05 -38.07
C PRO A 620 -19.10 6.41 -38.79
N ARG A 621 -18.97 7.51 -38.03
CA ARG A 621 -18.69 8.84 -38.56
C ARG A 621 -17.22 8.98 -39.00
N HIS A 622 -16.30 8.34 -38.30
CA HIS A 622 -14.86 8.43 -38.55
C HIS A 622 -14.42 7.39 -39.58
N LYS A 623 -13.98 7.85 -40.76
CA LYS A 623 -13.86 6.98 -41.95
C LYS A 623 -12.48 6.33 -42.14
N CYS A 624 -11.39 6.93 -41.65
CA CYS A 624 -10.04 6.40 -41.86
C CYS A 624 -9.67 5.29 -40.86
N LYS A 625 -9.90 4.03 -41.24
CA LYS A 625 -9.47 2.85 -40.44
C LYS A 625 -7.95 2.79 -40.17
N PRO A 626 -7.05 3.07 -41.13
CA PRO A 626 -5.61 3.07 -40.87
C PRO A 626 -5.20 4.16 -39.87
N CYS A 627 -5.71 5.38 -40.04
CA CYS A 627 -5.32 6.53 -39.23
C CYS A 627 -5.61 6.33 -37.73
N TYR A 628 -6.80 5.83 -37.38
CA TYR A 628 -7.13 5.64 -35.96
C TYR A 628 -6.33 4.50 -35.32
N ARG A 629 -5.96 3.48 -36.10
CA ARG A 629 -5.07 2.40 -35.64
C ARG A 629 -3.69 2.95 -35.28
N GLN A 630 -3.07 3.69 -36.19
CA GLN A 630 -1.78 4.34 -35.96
C GLN A 630 -1.79 5.27 -34.73
N ILE A 631 -2.89 6.01 -34.49
CA ILE A 631 -3.05 6.85 -33.29
C ILE A 631 -3.10 6.00 -32.00
N LEU A 632 -3.84 4.89 -32.01
CA LEU A 632 -3.94 4.00 -30.83
C LEU A 632 -2.66 3.22 -30.59
N GLU A 633 -2.02 2.71 -31.64
CA GLU A 633 -0.74 1.99 -31.59
C GLU A 633 0.38 2.91 -31.04
N GLN A 634 0.42 4.17 -31.47
CA GLN A 634 1.37 5.15 -30.94
C GLN A 634 1.06 5.55 -29.49
N LEU A 635 -0.21 5.77 -29.16
CA LEU A 635 -0.64 6.07 -27.78
C LEU A 635 -0.33 4.92 -26.82
N ASP A 636 -0.52 3.68 -27.26
CA ASP A 636 -0.18 2.51 -26.47
C ASP A 636 1.31 2.49 -26.18
N GLN A 637 2.18 2.68 -27.18
CA GLN A 637 3.62 2.78 -27.01
C GLN A 637 4.04 3.88 -26.02
N ASP A 638 3.51 5.10 -26.17
CA ASP A 638 3.85 6.22 -25.28
C ASP A 638 3.36 6.01 -23.83
N ILE A 639 2.18 5.38 -23.64
CA ILE A 639 1.68 5.01 -22.32
C ILE A 639 2.56 3.93 -21.69
N GLN A 640 2.96 2.90 -22.45
CA GLN A 640 3.86 1.85 -21.94
C GLN A 640 5.24 2.44 -21.58
N GLU A 641 5.78 3.37 -22.37
CA GLU A 641 7.04 4.07 -22.12
C GLU A 641 6.98 4.97 -20.87
N VAL A 642 5.88 5.70 -20.66
CA VAL A 642 5.65 6.48 -19.43
C VAL A 642 5.65 5.58 -18.19
N PHE A 643 4.99 4.42 -18.24
CA PHE A 643 5.02 3.47 -17.13
C PHE A 643 6.39 2.80 -16.96
N ALA A 644 7.07 2.41 -18.04
CA ALA A 644 8.42 1.85 -17.99
C ALA A 644 9.43 2.79 -17.31
N ARG A 645 9.32 4.10 -17.57
CA ARG A 645 10.12 5.12 -16.88
C ARG A 645 9.75 5.28 -15.41
N LEU A 646 8.47 5.15 -15.04
CA LEU A 646 8.02 5.17 -13.65
C LEU A 646 8.63 4.00 -12.84
N ALA A 647 8.78 2.82 -13.44
CA ALA A 647 9.51 1.70 -12.82
C ALA A 647 10.98 2.06 -12.48
N GLY A 648 11.60 2.99 -13.22
CA GLY A 648 12.93 3.53 -12.94
C GLY A 648 13.05 4.33 -11.63
N TYR A 649 11.93 4.79 -11.05
CA TYR A 649 11.92 5.48 -9.75
C TYR A 649 11.74 4.54 -8.55
N TYR A 650 11.46 3.25 -8.78
CA TYR A 650 11.44 2.22 -7.73
C TYR A 650 12.86 1.72 -7.41
N ASN A 651 13.71 2.59 -6.87
CA ASN A 651 15.09 2.25 -6.52
C ASN A 651 15.20 1.92 -5.03
N ALA A 652 15.04 0.64 -4.70
CA ALA A 652 15.22 0.10 -3.36
C ALA A 652 16.72 -0.15 -3.04
N TYR A 653 17.52 0.91 -3.11
CA TYR A 653 18.99 0.93 -2.95
C TYR A 653 19.76 -0.03 -3.88
N GLU A 654 20.16 0.50 -5.04
CA GLU A 654 21.44 0.15 -5.71
C GLU A 654 22.51 1.18 -5.31
#